data_AF-A0A6A6QYQ4-F1
#
_entry.id   AF-A0A6A6QYQ4-F1
#
_cell.length_a   1.000
_cell.length_b   1.000
_cell.length_c   1.000
_cell.angle_alpha   90.00
_cell.angle_beta   90.00
_cell.angle_gamma   90.00
#
_symmetry.space_group_name_H-M   'P 1'
#
loop_
_entity.id
_entity.type
_entity.pdbx_description
1 polymer ?
#
loop_
_entity_poly.entity_id
_entity_poly.type
_entity_poly.pdbx_seq_one_letter_code
_entity_poly.pdbx_strand_id
1 'polypeptide(L)'
;MTDVEGPLKLAELLRHPEDLDKIPALKAEFTRKKATVDEQLRHGLREQLEVTQAGMTSITDGTRTVNQIKEEMMKIDKLCAEAQNMIRDFPHINLVAQTHRNFEQVEKMKRDIDAFEERLAGLEALLQEDDADLENQPNLLEVHYGLTLLRDIRDEAMEQIKSSEEAGTELIENLRLDSGATVQEYFARLDEVVDWFDDHVGNACMNLIPLVQSGNAGMVVRLALIIEEEEKKDKKVKALQDAQREFKGLAARFKSIATGPKELRGYKEKFLQAIKATAELRIAESNETFLGEPDKLDKITRWHFNDLNTVKLGMVTLMPKKWRIFKQYTDIYHNLMHDWLVERIDDQELAPTHMLAIIHWVDKYYIKMAKLGVPEDLLAPHLIDNRGPELVREYRQLIIKAVEEWMDRMAVTDKENFLSRSEGALETDENGWFRTKTLGDMWRMLREQLLVAGNSDRTDVAEGVVEAMFRALTSRQRMWESLTEAELAKYSVPTADQDGLQPLQDWLISIANDQIACIDERDSDPDTNGSYVSSFQRDVTSLVSPAYAPIIDGSMEQLKNGYIDLGAHCIHIFASLIFLVDFRSILSEFFTGAWYSQKRIGQIVNTFQDYLSDYESVLHPSLRDILVEELADELLVHYLSAVRNRGARFRRADPFTEKIKDDVVTAFEFFQAYPSFADIKQKWRVMDGFVKLLEADKTQVVHVYADFKEHYWDVQIGWVEAVLRSRDDFERSMLNQVKSKAAEVYVERGDDTIMGKVK
;
A
#
# COMPACT_ATOMS: atom_id res chain seq x y z
N MET A 1 -9.62 -24.98 -27.43
CA MET A 1 -9.60 -24.71 -28.88
C MET A 1 -9.90 -23.23 -29.08
N THR A 2 -8.90 -22.40 -28.88
CA THR A 2 -8.97 -20.95 -29.01
C THR A 2 -7.62 -20.53 -29.54
N ASP A 3 -7.50 -20.53 -30.87
CA ASP A 3 -6.45 -19.82 -31.60
C ASP A 3 -6.83 -19.82 -33.08
N VAL A 4 -7.71 -18.88 -33.43
CA VAL A 4 -7.85 -18.42 -34.81
C VAL A 4 -7.34 -16.98 -34.83
N GLU A 5 -6.03 -16.83 -34.62
CA GLU A 5 -5.30 -15.59 -34.86
C GLU A 5 -5.10 -15.40 -36.38
N GLY A 6 -6.12 -14.89 -37.07
CA GLY A 6 -6.04 -14.61 -38.51
C GLY A 6 -6.87 -13.40 -38.86
N PRO A 7 -6.47 -12.20 -38.38
CA PRO A 7 -5.87 -11.22 -39.31
C PRO A 7 -4.78 -10.32 -38.69
N LEU A 8 -4.54 -10.40 -37.38
CA LEU A 8 -3.68 -9.46 -36.63
C LEU A 8 -2.17 -9.63 -36.91
N LYS A 9 -1.70 -10.84 -37.21
CA LYS A 9 -0.28 -11.11 -37.51
C LYS A 9 0.18 -10.67 -38.91
N LEU A 10 -0.74 -10.49 -39.86
CA LEU A 10 -0.37 -10.12 -41.23
C LEU A 10 0.21 -8.69 -41.30
N ALA A 11 -0.35 -7.79 -40.47
CA ALA A 11 0.11 -6.42 -40.32
C ALA A 11 1.49 -6.33 -39.63
N GLU A 12 1.84 -7.31 -38.80
CA GLU A 12 3.15 -7.41 -38.15
C GLU A 12 4.23 -8.01 -39.06
N LEU A 13 3.83 -8.89 -39.98
CA LEU A 13 4.73 -9.63 -40.88
C LEU A 13 5.13 -8.85 -42.16
N LEU A 14 4.40 -7.79 -42.53
CA LEU A 14 4.61 -6.99 -43.74
C LEU A 14 4.75 -5.50 -43.39
N ARG A 15 5.80 -5.12 -42.65
CA ARG A 15 6.01 -3.74 -42.19
C ARG A 15 6.77 -2.87 -43.19
N HIS A 16 7.61 -3.47 -44.04
CA HIS A 16 8.43 -2.74 -45.01
C HIS A 16 8.18 -3.20 -46.46
N PRO A 17 8.39 -2.34 -47.49
CA PRO A 17 8.14 -2.70 -48.90
C PRO A 17 8.93 -3.90 -49.41
N GLU A 18 10.12 -4.17 -48.85
CA GLU A 18 10.96 -5.32 -49.18
C GLU A 18 10.39 -6.66 -48.67
N ASP A 19 9.45 -6.63 -47.72
CA ASP A 19 8.79 -7.84 -47.20
C ASP A 19 7.80 -8.45 -48.21
N LEU A 20 7.46 -7.73 -49.30
CA LEU A 20 6.65 -8.25 -50.40
C LEU A 20 7.32 -9.43 -51.12
N ASP A 21 8.66 -9.49 -51.13
CA ASP A 21 9.41 -10.61 -51.72
C ASP A 21 9.25 -11.91 -50.92
N LYS A 22 8.83 -11.83 -49.65
CA LYS A 22 8.59 -12.99 -48.77
C LYS A 22 7.20 -13.60 -48.94
N ILE A 23 6.29 -12.94 -49.68
CA ILE A 23 4.90 -13.40 -49.90
C ILE A 23 4.83 -14.81 -50.52
N PRO A 24 5.64 -15.18 -51.52
CA PRO A 24 5.58 -16.54 -52.08
C PRO A 24 5.93 -17.62 -51.06
N ALA A 25 6.91 -17.35 -50.19
CA ALA A 25 7.31 -18.26 -49.13
C ALA A 25 6.24 -18.37 -48.03
N LEU A 26 5.68 -17.25 -47.57
CA LEU A 26 4.57 -17.24 -46.61
C LEU A 26 3.33 -17.92 -47.17
N LYS A 27 3.02 -17.73 -48.46
CA LYS A 27 1.91 -18.41 -49.13
C LYS A 27 2.13 -19.92 -49.15
N ALA A 28 3.35 -20.39 -49.43
CA ALA A 28 3.68 -21.81 -49.36
C ALA A 28 3.55 -22.38 -47.93
N GLU A 29 4.01 -21.62 -46.93
CA GLU A 29 3.90 -22.01 -45.52
C GLU A 29 2.44 -22.09 -45.04
N PHE A 30 1.63 -21.06 -45.32
CA PHE A 30 0.20 -21.06 -44.98
C PHE A 30 -0.58 -22.11 -45.76
N THR A 31 -0.20 -22.40 -47.01
CA THR A 31 -0.81 -23.51 -47.77
C THR A 31 -0.51 -24.86 -47.13
N ARG A 32 0.73 -25.05 -46.64
CA ARG A 32 1.11 -26.26 -45.89
C ARG A 32 0.38 -26.36 -44.56
N LYS A 33 0.32 -25.27 -43.77
CA LYS A 33 -0.43 -25.23 -42.51
C LYS A 33 -1.91 -25.51 -42.72
N LYS A 34 -2.52 -24.92 -43.76
CA LYS A 34 -3.90 -25.20 -44.15
C LYS A 34 -4.08 -26.67 -44.52
N ALA A 35 -3.21 -27.25 -45.33
CA ALA A 35 -3.29 -28.67 -45.68
C ALA A 35 -3.22 -29.58 -44.44
N THR A 36 -2.33 -29.27 -43.48
CA THR A 36 -2.26 -30.01 -42.20
C THR A 36 -3.55 -29.86 -41.39
N VAL A 37 -4.10 -28.65 -41.28
CA VAL A 37 -5.36 -28.40 -40.55
C VAL A 37 -6.54 -29.08 -41.25
N ASP A 38 -6.60 -29.05 -42.57
CA ASP A 38 -7.64 -29.72 -43.36
C ASP A 38 -7.55 -31.25 -43.19
N GLU A 39 -6.35 -31.83 -43.13
CA GLU A 39 -6.14 -33.26 -42.86
C GLU A 39 -6.60 -33.62 -41.44
N GLN A 40 -6.23 -32.80 -40.44
CA GLN A 40 -6.66 -32.98 -39.04
C GLN A 40 -8.18 -32.85 -38.90
N LEU A 41 -8.80 -31.88 -39.57
CA LEU A 41 -10.25 -31.71 -39.61
C LEU A 41 -10.92 -32.90 -40.29
N ARG A 42 -10.36 -33.41 -41.39
CA ARG A 42 -10.88 -34.61 -42.06
C ARG A 42 -10.83 -35.84 -41.15
N HIS A 43 -9.71 -36.03 -40.46
CA HIS A 43 -9.55 -37.13 -39.51
C HIS A 43 -10.52 -36.99 -38.34
N GLY A 44 -10.60 -35.81 -37.72
CA GLY A 44 -11.51 -35.54 -36.61
C GLY A 44 -12.98 -35.67 -37.01
N LEU A 45 -13.37 -35.19 -38.20
CA LEU A 45 -14.73 -35.34 -38.73
C LEU A 45 -15.06 -36.82 -38.98
N ARG A 46 -14.11 -37.59 -39.51
CA ARG A 46 -14.29 -39.03 -39.73
C ARG A 46 -14.45 -39.77 -38.41
N GLU A 47 -13.61 -39.48 -37.43
CA GLU A 47 -13.69 -40.09 -36.09
C GLU A 47 -15.02 -39.75 -35.41
N GLN A 48 -15.46 -38.48 -35.47
CA GLN A 48 -16.77 -38.11 -34.94
C GLN A 48 -17.93 -38.77 -35.70
N LEU A 49 -17.85 -38.92 -37.02
CA LEU A 49 -18.84 -39.67 -37.79
C LEU A 49 -18.87 -41.15 -37.43
N GLU A 50 -17.71 -41.79 -37.24
CA GLU A 50 -17.62 -43.18 -36.82
C GLU A 50 -18.18 -43.37 -35.39
N VAL A 51 -17.87 -42.49 -34.46
CA VAL A 51 -18.45 -42.49 -33.10
C VAL A 51 -19.95 -42.26 -33.14
N THR A 52 -20.42 -41.32 -33.96
CA THR A 52 -21.86 -41.02 -34.09
C THR A 52 -22.59 -42.20 -34.72
N GLN A 53 -22.02 -42.82 -35.74
CA GLN A 53 -22.58 -44.01 -36.38
C GLN A 53 -22.63 -45.20 -35.41
N ALA A 54 -21.53 -45.48 -34.71
CA ALA A 54 -21.47 -46.53 -33.69
C ALA A 54 -22.46 -46.27 -32.53
N GLY A 55 -22.58 -45.01 -32.10
CA GLY A 55 -23.57 -44.57 -31.12
C GLY A 55 -25.00 -44.78 -31.62
N MET A 56 -25.29 -44.43 -32.86
CA MET A 56 -26.60 -44.60 -33.48
C MET A 56 -26.97 -46.08 -33.65
N THR A 57 -26.01 -46.93 -34.02
CA THR A 57 -26.19 -48.41 -34.04
C THR A 57 -26.44 -48.94 -32.63
N SER A 58 -25.65 -48.53 -31.64
CA SER A 58 -25.80 -48.96 -30.24
C SER A 58 -27.14 -48.53 -29.64
N ILE A 59 -27.62 -47.33 -29.96
CA ILE A 59 -28.94 -46.85 -29.55
C ILE A 59 -30.04 -47.67 -30.22
N THR A 60 -29.90 -47.95 -31.51
CA THR A 60 -30.89 -48.76 -32.26
C THR A 60 -30.97 -50.18 -31.68
N ASP A 61 -29.82 -50.80 -31.42
CA ASP A 61 -29.72 -52.13 -30.81
C ASP A 61 -30.21 -52.13 -29.35
N GLY A 62 -29.88 -51.10 -28.57
CA GLY A 62 -30.39 -50.90 -27.22
C GLY A 62 -31.91 -50.76 -27.20
N THR A 63 -32.48 -49.96 -28.11
CA THR A 63 -33.93 -49.78 -28.24
C THR A 63 -34.62 -51.08 -28.65
N ARG A 64 -34.04 -51.83 -29.59
CA ARG A 64 -34.52 -53.15 -29.97
C ARG A 64 -34.48 -54.13 -28.80
N THR A 65 -33.39 -54.15 -28.04
CA THR A 65 -33.21 -55.03 -26.87
C THR A 65 -34.20 -54.67 -25.76
N VAL A 66 -34.41 -53.38 -25.48
CA VAL A 66 -35.39 -52.90 -24.50
C VAL A 66 -36.81 -53.28 -24.92
N ASN A 67 -37.15 -53.15 -26.21
CA ASN A 67 -38.45 -53.58 -26.71
C ASN A 67 -38.64 -55.10 -26.58
N GLN A 68 -37.61 -55.89 -26.84
CA GLN A 68 -37.64 -57.34 -26.59
C GLN A 68 -37.81 -57.67 -25.11
N ILE A 69 -37.06 -57.00 -24.21
CA ILE A 69 -37.22 -57.17 -22.76
C ILE A 69 -38.63 -56.79 -22.32
N LYS A 70 -39.20 -55.71 -22.87
CA LYS A 70 -40.57 -55.29 -22.59
C LYS A 70 -41.58 -56.35 -23.03
N GLU A 71 -41.44 -56.90 -24.24
CA GLU A 71 -42.29 -57.98 -24.72
C GLU A 71 -42.17 -59.24 -23.86
N GLU A 72 -40.95 -59.64 -23.49
CA GLU A 72 -40.73 -60.79 -22.61
C GLU A 72 -41.26 -60.53 -21.19
N MET A 73 -41.09 -59.33 -20.62
CA MET A 73 -41.70 -58.97 -19.34
C MET A 73 -43.22 -58.98 -19.41
N MET A 74 -43.83 -58.52 -20.50
CA MET A 74 -45.27 -58.61 -20.70
C MET A 74 -45.74 -60.07 -20.81
N LYS A 75 -44.97 -60.94 -21.47
CA LYS A 75 -45.24 -62.39 -21.49
C LYS A 75 -45.11 -63.00 -20.11
N ILE A 76 -44.07 -62.66 -19.35
CA ILE A 76 -43.87 -63.13 -17.97
C ILE A 76 -45.02 -62.67 -17.07
N ASP A 77 -45.39 -61.39 -17.12
CA ASP A 77 -46.49 -60.83 -16.33
C ASP A 77 -47.81 -61.52 -16.67
N LYS A 78 -48.06 -61.75 -17.97
CA LYS A 78 -49.22 -62.51 -18.45
C LYS A 78 -49.20 -63.96 -17.95
N LEU A 79 -48.06 -64.65 -18.02
CA LEU A 79 -47.90 -66.02 -17.51
C LEU A 79 -48.05 -66.08 -15.98
N CYS A 80 -47.54 -65.09 -15.25
CA CYS A 80 -47.71 -64.98 -13.79
C CYS A 80 -49.17 -64.73 -13.42
N ALA A 81 -49.89 -63.88 -14.14
CA ALA A 81 -51.32 -63.65 -13.95
C ALA A 81 -52.16 -64.90 -14.29
N GLU A 82 -51.81 -65.60 -15.36
CA GLU A 82 -52.45 -66.86 -15.75
C GLU A 82 -52.16 -67.98 -14.72
N ALA A 83 -50.94 -68.06 -14.18
CA ALA A 83 -50.56 -69.01 -13.13
C ALA A 83 -51.20 -68.69 -11.77
N GLN A 84 -51.32 -67.41 -11.40
CA GLN A 84 -52.07 -66.97 -10.21
C GLN A 84 -53.53 -67.42 -10.27
N ASN A 85 -54.13 -67.45 -11.47
CA ASN A 85 -55.50 -67.91 -11.68
C ASN A 85 -55.63 -69.44 -11.79
N MET A 86 -54.54 -70.19 -12.05
CA MET A 86 -54.55 -71.66 -12.07
C MET A 86 -54.50 -72.30 -10.68
N ILE A 87 -53.81 -71.67 -9.73
CA ILE A 87 -53.66 -72.19 -8.36
C ILE A 87 -54.73 -71.53 -7.47
N ARG A 88 -55.87 -72.20 -7.29
CA ARG A 88 -57.00 -71.70 -6.48
C ARG A 88 -56.61 -71.26 -5.06
N ASP A 89 -55.60 -71.88 -4.46
CA ASP A 89 -55.17 -71.62 -3.08
C ASP A 89 -53.88 -70.79 -2.95
N PHE A 90 -53.36 -70.20 -4.04
CA PHE A 90 -52.15 -69.36 -3.99
C PHE A 90 -52.25 -68.17 -3.02
N PRO A 91 -53.41 -67.48 -2.89
CA PRO A 91 -53.59 -66.44 -1.87
C PRO A 91 -53.40 -66.96 -0.44
N HIS A 92 -53.87 -68.18 -0.15
CA HIS A 92 -53.74 -68.80 1.17
C HIS A 92 -52.30 -69.25 1.46
N ILE A 93 -51.60 -69.80 0.46
CA ILE A 93 -50.18 -70.18 0.60
C ILE A 93 -49.30 -68.93 0.78
N ASN A 94 -49.56 -67.86 0.03
CA ASN A 94 -48.86 -66.59 0.19
C ASN A 94 -49.12 -65.97 1.57
N LEU A 95 -50.36 -66.03 2.06
CA LEU A 95 -50.69 -65.59 3.41
C LEU A 95 -49.91 -66.40 4.45
N VAL A 96 -49.89 -67.74 4.37
CA VAL A 96 -49.13 -68.58 5.30
C VAL A 96 -47.63 -68.30 5.24
N ALA A 97 -47.06 -68.12 4.04
CA ALA A 97 -45.64 -67.79 3.88
C ALA A 97 -45.29 -66.40 4.43
N GLN A 98 -46.17 -65.41 4.25
CA GLN A 98 -46.03 -64.09 4.88
C GLN A 98 -46.13 -64.19 6.40
N THR A 99 -47.11 -64.92 6.92
CA THR A 99 -47.27 -65.12 8.36
C THR A 99 -46.06 -65.82 8.97
N HIS A 100 -45.49 -66.84 8.32
CA HIS A 100 -44.27 -67.50 8.79
C HIS A 100 -43.06 -66.55 8.81
N ARG A 101 -42.86 -65.76 7.76
CA ARG A 101 -41.80 -64.74 7.72
C ARG A 101 -41.97 -63.70 8.81
N ASN A 102 -43.20 -63.26 9.05
CA ASN A 102 -43.50 -62.30 10.12
C ASN A 102 -43.22 -62.92 11.50
N PHE A 103 -43.58 -64.20 11.73
CA PHE A 103 -43.26 -64.88 12.99
C PHE A 103 -41.75 -65.03 13.21
N GLU A 104 -40.99 -65.38 12.17
CA GLU A 104 -39.53 -65.48 12.25
C GLU A 104 -38.88 -64.11 12.57
N GLN A 105 -39.39 -63.03 11.98
CA GLN A 105 -38.95 -61.66 12.26
C GLN A 105 -39.27 -61.24 13.70
N VAL A 106 -40.46 -61.55 14.20
CA VAL A 106 -40.86 -61.22 15.59
C VAL A 106 -40.09 -62.07 16.60
N GLU A 107 -39.84 -63.35 16.32
CA GLU A 107 -39.03 -64.21 17.18
C GLU A 107 -37.58 -63.70 17.27
N LYS A 108 -37.00 -63.29 16.13
CA LYS A 108 -35.68 -62.65 16.10
C LYS A 108 -35.68 -61.35 16.92
N MET A 109 -36.65 -60.45 16.67
CA MET A 109 -36.76 -59.18 17.37
C MET A 109 -36.89 -59.37 18.88
N LYS A 110 -37.69 -60.36 19.34
CA LYS A 110 -37.80 -60.68 20.76
C LYS A 110 -36.45 -61.08 21.35
N ARG A 111 -35.71 -62.00 20.71
CA ARG A 111 -34.37 -62.42 21.19
C ARG A 111 -33.39 -61.25 21.24
N ASP A 112 -33.45 -60.34 20.27
CA ASP A 112 -32.59 -59.17 20.21
C ASP A 112 -32.92 -58.15 21.32
N ILE A 113 -34.21 -57.99 21.67
CA ILE A 113 -34.65 -57.14 22.81
C ILE A 113 -34.29 -57.80 24.16
N ASP A 114 -34.51 -59.11 24.31
CA ASP A 114 -34.19 -59.84 25.55
C ASP A 114 -32.67 -59.79 25.86
N ALA A 115 -31.82 -59.81 24.82
CA ALA A 115 -30.36 -59.71 24.96
C ALA A 115 -29.84 -58.26 24.98
N PHE A 116 -30.70 -57.26 24.85
CA PHE A 116 -30.31 -55.85 24.67
C PHE A 116 -29.64 -55.28 25.93
N GLU A 117 -30.22 -55.53 27.11
CA GLU A 117 -29.72 -54.99 28.38
C GLU A 117 -28.34 -55.56 28.75
N GLU A 118 -28.15 -56.88 28.61
CA GLU A 118 -26.87 -57.54 28.91
C GLU A 118 -25.77 -57.01 27.99
N ARG A 119 -26.07 -56.83 26.70
CA ARG A 119 -25.14 -56.24 25.74
C ARG A 119 -24.82 -54.78 26.07
N LEU A 120 -25.82 -53.97 26.39
CA LEU A 120 -25.61 -52.56 26.73
C LEU A 120 -24.77 -52.40 28.00
N ALA A 121 -25.05 -53.16 29.06
CA ALA A 121 -24.27 -53.17 30.29
C ALA A 121 -22.82 -53.63 30.07
N GLY A 122 -22.60 -54.59 29.16
CA GLY A 122 -21.26 -54.99 28.73
C GLY A 122 -20.48 -53.85 28.06
N LEU A 123 -21.12 -53.06 27.21
CA LEU A 123 -20.50 -51.91 26.55
C LEU A 123 -20.24 -50.75 27.52
N GLU A 124 -21.14 -50.50 28.47
CA GLU A 124 -20.95 -49.54 29.56
C GLU A 124 -19.69 -49.87 30.38
N ALA A 125 -19.47 -51.15 30.71
CA ALA A 125 -18.27 -51.59 31.43
C ALA A 125 -16.98 -51.38 30.62
N LEU A 126 -17.00 -51.69 29.31
CA LEU A 126 -15.86 -51.48 28.42
C LEU A 126 -15.50 -50.00 28.24
N LEU A 127 -16.50 -49.11 28.19
CA LEU A 127 -16.29 -47.66 28.18
C LEU A 127 -15.70 -47.16 29.50
N GLN A 128 -16.14 -47.71 30.63
CA GLN A 128 -15.58 -47.36 31.95
C GLN A 128 -14.10 -47.76 32.07
N GLU A 129 -13.69 -48.86 31.45
CA GLU A 129 -12.29 -49.26 31.35
C GLU A 129 -11.48 -48.31 30.46
N ASP A 130 -12.04 -47.86 29.33
CA ASP A 130 -11.40 -46.88 28.44
C ASP A 130 -11.26 -45.49 29.10
N ASP A 131 -12.16 -45.10 30.00
CA ASP A 131 -12.07 -43.88 30.83
C ASP A 131 -10.84 -43.89 31.77
N ALA A 132 -10.41 -45.07 32.20
CA ALA A 132 -9.22 -45.22 33.04
C ALA A 132 -7.91 -45.09 32.26
N ASP A 133 -7.93 -45.29 30.93
CA ASP A 133 -6.80 -45.12 30.01
C ASP A 133 -7.23 -44.34 28.75
N LEU A 134 -7.50 -43.05 28.95
CA LEU A 134 -7.92 -42.09 27.92
C LEU A 134 -6.91 -41.94 26.76
N GLU A 135 -5.62 -42.28 26.96
CA GLU A 135 -4.61 -42.16 25.92
C GLU A 135 -4.63 -43.34 24.94
N ASN A 136 -4.85 -44.56 25.42
CA ASN A 136 -4.87 -45.75 24.56
C ASN A 136 -6.27 -46.13 24.10
N GLN A 137 -7.28 -46.12 24.97
CA GLN A 137 -8.66 -46.56 24.69
C GLN A 137 -8.71 -47.86 23.86
N PRO A 138 -8.28 -49.00 24.43
CA PRO A 138 -8.18 -50.26 23.71
C PRO A 138 -9.52 -50.77 23.15
N ASN A 139 -10.62 -50.51 23.84
CA ASN A 139 -11.92 -51.12 23.59
C ASN A 139 -12.78 -50.33 22.59
N LEU A 140 -12.33 -49.14 22.16
CA LEU A 140 -13.07 -48.20 21.30
C LEU A 140 -13.68 -48.83 20.03
N LEU A 141 -13.00 -49.78 19.39
CA LEU A 141 -13.52 -50.48 18.20
C LEU A 141 -14.64 -51.48 18.54
N GLU A 142 -14.49 -52.18 19.65
CA GLU A 142 -15.48 -53.14 20.14
C GLU A 142 -16.75 -52.42 20.58
N VAL A 143 -16.58 -51.30 21.29
CA VAL A 143 -17.67 -50.41 21.70
C VAL A 143 -18.39 -49.84 20.47
N HIS A 144 -17.66 -49.34 19.47
CA HIS A 144 -18.27 -48.82 18.23
C HIS A 144 -19.10 -49.87 17.49
N TYR A 145 -18.58 -51.09 17.38
CA TYR A 145 -19.29 -52.20 16.73
C TYR A 145 -20.54 -52.60 17.51
N GLY A 146 -20.42 -52.76 18.83
CA GLY A 146 -21.52 -53.11 19.72
C GLY A 146 -22.63 -52.06 19.71
N LEU A 147 -22.27 -50.78 19.84
CA LEU A 147 -23.24 -49.67 19.78
C LEU A 147 -23.90 -49.57 18.40
N THR A 148 -23.17 -49.83 17.32
CA THR A 148 -23.80 -49.89 15.98
C THR A 148 -24.88 -50.97 15.95
N LEU A 149 -24.59 -52.18 16.44
CA LEU A 149 -25.56 -53.29 16.42
C LEU A 149 -26.80 -52.98 17.26
N LEU A 150 -26.63 -52.39 18.45
CA LEU A 150 -27.75 -51.97 19.30
C LEU A 150 -28.58 -50.86 18.66
N ARG A 151 -27.93 -49.89 17.99
CA ARG A 151 -28.63 -48.85 17.21
C ARG A 151 -29.40 -49.46 16.03
N ASP A 152 -28.83 -50.44 15.33
CA ASP A 152 -29.53 -51.13 14.22
C ASP A 152 -30.76 -51.90 14.72
N ILE A 153 -30.66 -52.58 15.88
CA ILE A 153 -31.80 -53.26 16.55
C ILE A 153 -32.89 -52.24 16.92
N ARG A 154 -32.51 -51.10 17.51
CA ARG A 154 -33.42 -50.01 17.84
C ARG A 154 -34.15 -49.51 16.59
N ASP A 155 -33.41 -49.25 15.51
CA ASP A 155 -33.96 -48.71 14.27
C ASP A 155 -34.90 -49.73 13.58
N GLU A 156 -34.53 -51.02 13.57
CA GLU A 156 -35.38 -52.13 13.09
C GLU A 156 -36.68 -52.23 13.90
N ALA A 157 -36.60 -52.18 15.22
CA ALA A 157 -37.76 -52.21 16.11
C ALA A 157 -38.68 -51.00 15.86
N MET A 158 -38.11 -49.79 15.79
CA MET A 158 -38.87 -48.57 15.54
C MET A 158 -39.55 -48.56 14.16
N GLU A 159 -38.94 -49.17 13.13
CA GLU A 159 -39.56 -49.29 11.80
C GLU A 159 -40.73 -50.27 11.78
N GLN A 160 -40.58 -51.45 12.38
CA GLN A 160 -41.67 -52.42 12.48
C GLN A 160 -42.88 -51.80 13.19
N ILE A 161 -42.63 -51.00 14.22
CA ILE A 161 -43.67 -50.33 14.99
C ILE A 161 -44.33 -49.19 14.20
N LYS A 162 -43.55 -48.34 13.52
CA LYS A 162 -44.08 -47.26 12.65
C LYS A 162 -44.91 -47.78 11.48
N SER A 163 -44.66 -49.00 11.02
CA SER A 163 -45.41 -49.63 9.93
C SER A 163 -46.82 -50.12 10.31
N SER A 164 -47.14 -50.14 11.61
CA SER A 164 -48.41 -50.62 12.16
C SER A 164 -49.22 -49.42 12.68
N GLU A 165 -50.19 -48.93 11.90
CA GLU A 165 -50.99 -47.74 12.23
C GLU A 165 -51.71 -47.89 13.60
N GLU A 166 -51.63 -46.83 14.40
CA GLU A 166 -52.31 -46.53 15.69
C GLU A 166 -52.04 -47.44 16.90
N ALA A 167 -51.77 -48.73 16.76
CA ALA A 167 -51.52 -49.63 17.91
C ALA A 167 -50.04 -49.68 18.36
N GLY A 168 -49.10 -49.23 17.51
CA GLY A 168 -47.66 -49.37 17.75
C GLY A 168 -47.08 -48.40 18.79
N THR A 169 -47.61 -47.18 18.87
CA THR A 169 -47.09 -46.13 19.78
C THR A 169 -47.44 -46.39 21.25
N GLU A 170 -48.65 -46.90 21.53
CA GLU A 170 -49.05 -47.27 22.90
C GLU A 170 -48.26 -48.48 23.44
N LEU A 171 -47.78 -49.34 22.54
CA LEU A 171 -46.95 -50.50 22.88
C LEU A 171 -45.52 -50.09 23.24
N ILE A 172 -44.93 -49.04 22.65
CA ILE A 172 -43.59 -48.55 23.05
C ILE A 172 -43.59 -47.98 24.47
N GLU A 173 -44.60 -47.16 24.78
CA GLU A 173 -44.71 -46.47 26.07
C GLU A 173 -45.07 -47.42 27.22
N ASN A 174 -45.73 -48.56 26.93
CA ASN A 174 -46.30 -49.44 27.95
C ASN A 174 -45.86 -50.92 27.89
N LEU A 175 -45.02 -51.35 26.91
CA LEU A 175 -44.45 -52.70 26.96
C LEU A 175 -43.48 -52.79 28.14
N ARG A 176 -43.90 -53.49 29.19
CA ARG A 176 -43.00 -53.94 30.25
C ARG A 176 -42.32 -55.22 29.80
N LEU A 177 -41.00 -55.19 29.76
CA LEU A 177 -40.18 -56.37 29.51
C LEU A 177 -40.09 -57.22 30.78
N ASP A 178 -39.65 -58.47 30.67
CA ASP A 178 -39.51 -59.39 31.82
C ASP A 178 -38.55 -58.86 32.91
N SER A 179 -37.70 -57.90 32.55
CA SER A 179 -36.79 -57.13 33.42
C SER A 179 -37.44 -55.97 34.19
N GLY A 180 -38.69 -55.59 33.87
CA GLY A 180 -39.45 -54.55 34.53
C GLY A 180 -39.32 -53.13 33.93
N ALA A 181 -38.38 -52.90 33.02
CA ALA A 181 -38.19 -51.64 32.28
C ALA A 181 -38.98 -51.62 30.97
N THR A 182 -39.21 -50.42 30.43
CA THR A 182 -39.83 -50.23 29.11
C THR A 182 -38.77 -50.21 28.00
N VAL A 183 -39.18 -50.57 26.78
CA VAL A 183 -38.31 -50.50 25.58
C VAL A 183 -37.78 -49.08 25.36
N GLN A 184 -38.58 -48.06 25.68
CA GLN A 184 -38.18 -46.65 25.59
C GLN A 184 -37.09 -46.26 26.60
N GLU A 185 -37.13 -46.79 27.83
CA GLU A 185 -36.09 -46.57 28.83
C GLU A 185 -34.74 -47.20 28.41
N TYR A 186 -34.76 -48.36 27.76
CA TYR A 186 -33.55 -48.97 27.20
C TYR A 186 -32.98 -48.19 26.02
N PHE A 187 -33.83 -47.62 25.16
CA PHE A 187 -33.36 -46.77 24.06
C PHE A 187 -32.81 -45.43 24.56
N ALA A 188 -33.41 -44.83 25.61
CA ALA A 188 -32.87 -43.64 26.23
C ALA A 188 -31.49 -43.89 26.86
N ARG A 189 -31.30 -45.01 27.58
CA ARG A 189 -29.98 -45.42 28.08
C ARG A 189 -28.98 -45.65 26.95
N LEU A 190 -29.39 -46.26 25.84
CA LEU A 190 -28.52 -46.41 24.68
C LEU A 190 -28.04 -45.03 24.19
N ASP A 191 -28.91 -44.03 24.10
CA ASP A 191 -28.54 -42.68 23.66
C ASP A 191 -27.52 -42.03 24.63
N GLU A 192 -27.67 -42.22 25.95
CA GLU A 192 -26.68 -41.74 26.95
C GLU A 192 -25.29 -42.38 26.75
N VAL A 193 -25.24 -43.70 26.55
CA VAL A 193 -23.98 -44.43 26.32
C VAL A 193 -23.35 -44.04 24.98
N VAL A 194 -24.19 -43.72 23.99
CA VAL A 194 -23.78 -43.19 22.70
C VAL A 194 -23.14 -41.81 22.84
N ASP A 195 -23.72 -40.92 23.63
CA ASP A 195 -23.14 -39.60 23.90
C ASP A 195 -21.79 -39.72 24.61
N TRP A 196 -21.68 -40.63 25.58
CA TRP A 196 -20.41 -40.92 26.29
C TRP A 196 -19.32 -41.44 25.35
N PHE A 197 -19.67 -42.29 24.39
CA PHE A 197 -18.75 -42.73 23.33
C PHE A 197 -18.39 -41.59 22.37
N ASP A 198 -19.34 -40.72 22.02
CA ASP A 198 -19.08 -39.55 21.17
C ASP A 198 -18.09 -38.58 21.83
N ASP A 199 -18.15 -38.41 23.16
CA ASP A 199 -17.18 -37.63 23.92
C ASP A 199 -15.76 -38.21 23.84
N HIS A 200 -15.62 -39.55 23.93
CA HIS A 200 -14.34 -40.23 23.75
C HIS A 200 -13.75 -39.98 22.36
N VAL A 201 -14.58 -40.14 21.33
CA VAL A 201 -14.19 -39.88 19.94
C VAL A 201 -13.84 -38.41 19.73
N GLY A 202 -14.61 -37.48 20.31
CA GLY A 202 -14.35 -36.04 20.26
C GLY A 202 -13.02 -35.65 20.89
N ASN A 203 -12.75 -36.13 22.10
CA ASN A 203 -11.48 -35.92 22.80
C ASN A 203 -10.28 -36.50 22.03
N ALA A 204 -10.44 -37.68 21.44
CA ALA A 204 -9.43 -38.29 20.59
C ALA A 204 -9.18 -37.48 19.31
N CYS A 205 -10.22 -36.88 18.72
CA CYS A 205 -10.11 -36.01 17.55
C CYS A 205 -9.37 -34.69 17.86
N MET A 206 -9.63 -34.07 19.03
CA MET A 206 -8.93 -32.84 19.45
C MET A 206 -7.46 -33.08 19.76
N ASN A 207 -7.10 -34.27 20.25
CA ASN A 207 -5.74 -34.62 20.69
C ASN A 207 -4.91 -35.40 19.65
N LEU A 208 -5.28 -35.37 18.37
CA LEU A 208 -4.60 -36.11 17.30
C LEU A 208 -3.10 -35.79 17.16
N ILE A 209 -2.73 -34.50 17.24
CA ILE A 209 -1.34 -34.06 17.06
C ILE A 209 -0.46 -34.56 18.23
N PRO A 210 -0.81 -34.32 19.52
CA PRO A 210 -0.10 -34.91 20.65
C PRO A 210 0.02 -36.43 20.57
N LEU A 211 -1.05 -37.15 20.19
CA LEU A 211 -1.04 -38.61 20.14
C LEU A 211 -0.10 -39.17 19.07
N VAL A 212 0.05 -38.48 17.93
CA VAL A 212 1.06 -38.81 16.92
C VAL A 212 2.47 -38.49 17.43
N GLN A 213 2.67 -37.39 18.16
CA GLN A 213 3.98 -37.00 18.72
C GLN A 213 4.45 -37.96 19.82
N SER A 214 3.54 -38.44 20.66
CA SER A 214 3.79 -39.44 21.71
C SER A 214 4.01 -40.85 21.14
N GLY A 215 3.85 -41.04 19.82
CA GLY A 215 4.04 -42.32 19.15
C GLY A 215 2.89 -43.32 19.31
N ASN A 216 1.72 -42.87 19.77
CA ASN A 216 0.53 -43.72 19.93
C ASN A 216 -0.22 -43.90 18.60
N ALA A 217 0.41 -44.62 17.67
CA ALA A 217 -0.18 -44.92 16.37
C ALA A 217 -1.43 -45.81 16.47
N GLY A 218 -1.56 -46.61 17.54
CA GLY A 218 -2.67 -47.53 17.74
C GLY A 218 -4.02 -46.81 17.90
N MET A 219 -4.06 -45.77 18.75
CA MET A 219 -5.26 -44.93 18.91
C MET A 219 -5.66 -44.29 17.57
N VAL A 220 -4.70 -43.63 16.90
CA VAL A 220 -4.95 -42.90 15.64
C VAL A 220 -5.55 -43.82 14.56
N VAL A 221 -5.06 -45.06 14.46
CA VAL A 221 -5.59 -46.05 13.52
C VAL A 221 -7.01 -46.50 13.92
N ARG A 222 -7.27 -46.77 15.20
CA ARG A 222 -8.62 -47.13 15.69
C ARG A 222 -9.63 -46.03 15.37
N LEU A 223 -9.30 -44.78 15.69
CA LEU A 223 -10.15 -43.62 15.38
C LEU A 223 -10.37 -43.47 13.87
N ALA A 224 -9.33 -43.64 13.06
CA ALA A 224 -9.45 -43.56 11.60
C ALA A 224 -10.36 -44.67 11.04
N LEU A 225 -10.30 -45.89 11.60
CA LEU A 225 -11.16 -47.00 11.22
C LEU A 225 -12.63 -46.73 11.55
N ILE A 226 -12.93 -46.19 12.75
CA ILE A 226 -14.28 -45.82 13.17
C ILE A 226 -14.88 -44.81 12.19
N ILE A 227 -14.15 -43.71 11.94
CA ILE A 227 -14.61 -42.65 11.04
C ILE A 227 -14.73 -43.16 9.60
N GLU A 228 -13.83 -44.03 9.13
CA GLU A 228 -13.93 -44.63 7.80
C GLU A 228 -15.17 -45.52 7.66
N GLU A 229 -15.49 -46.32 8.67
CA GLU A 229 -16.62 -47.23 8.60
C GLU A 229 -17.95 -46.47 8.70
N GLU A 230 -18.03 -45.45 9.56
CA GLU A 230 -19.18 -44.54 9.60
C GLU A 230 -19.34 -43.75 8.29
N GLU A 231 -18.25 -43.27 7.67
CA GLU A 231 -18.30 -42.61 6.35
C GLU A 231 -18.88 -43.54 5.27
N LYS A 232 -18.52 -44.83 5.28
CA LYS A 232 -19.09 -45.81 4.35
C LYS A 232 -20.57 -46.04 4.61
N LYS A 233 -20.99 -46.12 5.87
CA LYS A 233 -22.40 -46.27 6.24
C LYS A 233 -23.20 -45.03 5.81
N ASP A 234 -22.76 -43.83 6.17
CA ASP A 234 -23.41 -42.56 5.78
C ASP A 234 -23.56 -42.42 4.26
N LYS A 235 -22.56 -42.82 3.47
CA LYS A 235 -22.67 -42.85 2.00
C LYS A 235 -23.75 -43.80 1.50
N LYS A 236 -23.88 -44.99 2.10
CA LYS A 236 -24.96 -45.95 1.77
C LYS A 236 -26.32 -45.35 2.11
N VAL A 237 -26.45 -44.75 3.29
CA VAL A 237 -27.71 -44.11 3.74
C VAL A 237 -28.11 -42.99 2.79
N LYS A 238 -27.18 -42.08 2.47
CA LYS A 238 -27.43 -40.97 1.55
C LYS A 238 -27.84 -41.45 0.16
N ALA A 239 -27.15 -42.46 -0.39
CA ALA A 239 -27.51 -43.04 -1.67
C ALA A 239 -28.91 -43.68 -1.67
N LEU A 240 -29.30 -44.32 -0.55
CA LEU A 240 -30.65 -44.86 -0.38
C LEU A 240 -31.70 -43.75 -0.29
N GLN A 241 -31.43 -42.67 0.45
CA GLN A 241 -32.34 -41.52 0.56
C GLN A 241 -32.53 -40.81 -0.79
N ASP A 242 -31.44 -40.58 -1.54
CA ASP A 242 -31.48 -39.97 -2.87
C ASP A 242 -32.25 -40.84 -3.87
N ALA A 243 -32.01 -42.16 -3.86
CA ALA A 243 -32.74 -43.11 -4.70
C ALA A 243 -34.26 -43.15 -4.38
N GLN A 244 -34.62 -43.10 -3.10
CA GLN A 244 -36.03 -43.02 -2.68
C GLN A 244 -36.69 -41.70 -3.09
N ARG A 245 -35.96 -40.59 -3.04
CA ARG A 245 -36.46 -39.27 -3.43
C ARG A 245 -36.68 -39.15 -4.94
N GLU A 246 -35.76 -39.67 -5.74
CA GLU A 246 -35.81 -39.59 -7.21
C GLU A 246 -36.79 -40.61 -7.84
N PHE A 247 -36.92 -41.81 -7.27
CA PHE A 247 -37.73 -42.90 -7.83
C PHE A 247 -38.89 -43.35 -6.92
N LYS A 248 -39.78 -42.41 -6.54
CA LYS A 248 -40.95 -42.70 -5.66
C LYS A 248 -41.82 -43.87 -6.13
N GLY A 249 -41.99 -44.08 -7.43
CA GLY A 249 -42.80 -45.16 -8.00
C GLY A 249 -42.14 -46.55 -7.99
N LEU A 250 -40.80 -46.61 -7.96
CA LEU A 250 -40.04 -47.86 -7.88
C LEU A 250 -39.78 -48.24 -6.41
N ALA A 251 -39.58 -47.25 -5.54
CA ALA A 251 -39.32 -47.41 -4.11
C ALA A 251 -40.45 -48.17 -3.38
N ALA A 252 -41.71 -47.95 -3.77
CA ALA A 252 -42.86 -48.68 -3.20
C ALA A 252 -42.85 -50.19 -3.51
N ARG A 253 -42.12 -50.64 -4.54
CA ARG A 253 -42.02 -52.05 -4.95
C ARG A 253 -40.82 -52.78 -4.34
N PHE A 254 -39.83 -52.06 -3.79
CA PHE A 254 -38.64 -52.60 -3.12
C PHE A 254 -38.71 -52.45 -1.60
N LYS A 255 -39.84 -52.81 -0.97
CA LYS A 255 -40.01 -52.77 0.49
C LYS A 255 -39.00 -53.63 1.27
N SER A 256 -38.31 -54.57 0.61
CA SER A 256 -37.29 -55.44 1.24
C SER A 256 -35.87 -54.87 1.25
N ILE A 257 -35.65 -53.65 0.73
CA ILE A 257 -34.34 -52.95 0.73
C ILE A 257 -34.33 -51.81 1.78
N ALA A 258 -35.40 -51.67 2.55
CA ALA A 258 -35.55 -50.65 3.60
C ALA A 258 -34.84 -50.99 4.92
N THR A 259 -34.15 -52.13 5.01
CA THR A 259 -33.44 -52.57 6.21
C THR A 259 -32.03 -51.96 6.24
N GLY A 260 -31.85 -50.91 7.03
CA GLY A 260 -30.56 -50.26 7.26
C GLY A 260 -30.71 -48.91 7.98
N PRO A 261 -29.62 -48.37 8.56
CA PRO A 261 -29.63 -47.10 9.27
C PRO A 261 -30.13 -45.98 8.36
N LYS A 262 -31.03 -45.13 8.86
CA LYS A 262 -31.67 -44.06 8.07
C LYS A 262 -31.17 -42.67 8.39
N GLU A 263 -30.45 -42.51 9.50
CA GLU A 263 -29.92 -41.23 9.96
C GLU A 263 -28.44 -41.09 9.58
N LEU A 264 -28.07 -39.93 9.06
CA LEU A 264 -26.69 -39.56 8.79
C LEU A 264 -26.04 -39.16 10.11
N ARG A 265 -24.96 -39.82 10.49
CA ARG A 265 -24.29 -39.60 11.77
C ARG A 265 -23.21 -38.53 11.69
N GLY A 266 -22.57 -38.37 10.53
CA GLY A 266 -21.72 -37.21 10.25
C GLY A 266 -20.38 -37.18 10.99
N TYR A 267 -19.88 -38.31 11.49
CA TYR A 267 -18.59 -38.38 12.22
C TYR A 267 -17.43 -37.79 11.43
N LYS A 268 -17.43 -37.91 10.10
CA LYS A 268 -16.38 -37.32 9.26
C LYS A 268 -16.42 -35.79 9.26
N GLU A 269 -17.60 -35.19 9.33
CA GLU A 269 -17.77 -33.73 9.41
C GLU A 269 -17.37 -33.23 10.80
N LYS A 270 -17.85 -33.91 11.87
CA LYS A 270 -17.43 -33.64 13.25
C LYS A 270 -15.91 -33.73 13.43
N PHE A 271 -15.25 -34.72 12.81
CA PHE A 271 -13.79 -34.86 12.81
C PHE A 271 -13.08 -33.65 12.18
N LEU A 272 -13.55 -33.18 11.01
CA LEU A 272 -12.96 -32.01 10.35
C LEU A 272 -13.20 -30.73 11.17
N GLN A 273 -14.36 -30.61 11.82
CA GLN A 273 -14.67 -29.51 12.72
C GLN A 273 -13.78 -29.52 13.97
N ALA A 274 -13.50 -30.68 14.56
CA ALA A 274 -12.60 -30.81 15.71
C ALA A 274 -11.16 -30.35 15.36
N ILE A 275 -10.67 -30.72 14.18
CA ILE A 275 -9.37 -30.23 13.68
C ILE A 275 -9.38 -28.70 13.56
N LYS A 276 -10.45 -28.13 12.99
CA LYS A 276 -10.61 -26.68 12.85
C LYS A 276 -10.62 -25.98 14.20
N ALA A 277 -11.42 -26.46 15.15
CA ALA A 277 -11.54 -25.89 16.50
C ALA A 277 -10.21 -25.92 17.27
N THR A 278 -9.44 -27.00 17.15
CA THR A 278 -8.10 -27.10 17.78
C THR A 278 -7.14 -26.06 17.22
N ALA A 279 -7.16 -25.86 15.89
CA ALA A 279 -6.32 -24.87 15.23
C ALA A 279 -6.78 -23.42 15.54
N GLU A 280 -8.09 -23.17 15.64
CA GLU A 280 -8.66 -21.87 16.04
C GLU A 280 -8.21 -21.47 17.45
N LEU A 281 -8.21 -22.39 18.42
CA LEU A 281 -7.73 -22.14 19.78
C LEU A 281 -6.26 -21.73 19.80
N ARG A 282 -5.41 -22.44 19.05
CA ARG A 282 -3.97 -22.13 18.92
C ARG A 282 -3.72 -20.78 18.25
N ILE A 283 -4.57 -20.40 17.28
CA ILE A 283 -4.51 -19.07 16.64
C ILE A 283 -4.92 -17.98 17.63
N ALA A 284 -5.94 -18.21 18.46
CA ALA A 284 -6.34 -17.24 19.49
C ALA A 284 -5.20 -16.98 20.49
N GLU A 285 -4.53 -18.02 20.98
CA GLU A 285 -3.32 -17.89 21.84
C GLU A 285 -2.19 -17.13 21.12
N SER A 286 -2.01 -17.41 19.82
CA SER A 286 -1.03 -16.75 18.97
C SER A 286 -1.35 -15.26 18.78
N ASN A 287 -2.63 -14.92 18.69
CA ASN A 287 -3.12 -13.56 18.51
C ASN A 287 -2.79 -12.67 19.72
N GLU A 288 -3.04 -13.16 20.93
CA GLU A 288 -2.69 -12.44 22.17
C GLU A 288 -1.18 -12.18 22.26
N THR A 289 -0.38 -13.16 21.86
CA THR A 289 1.09 -13.03 21.85
C THR A 289 1.56 -12.05 20.77
N PHE A 290 0.91 -12.04 19.60
CA PHE A 290 1.24 -11.14 18.49
C PHE A 290 0.95 -9.67 18.81
N LEU A 291 -0.12 -9.39 19.55
CA LEU A 291 -0.45 -8.03 19.96
C LEU A 291 0.63 -7.44 20.89
N GLY A 292 1.24 -8.27 21.75
CA GLY A 292 2.35 -7.86 22.62
C GLY A 292 3.72 -7.81 21.94
N GLU A 293 4.03 -8.78 21.07
CA GLU A 293 5.34 -8.92 20.42
C GLU A 293 5.22 -9.14 18.89
N PRO A 294 4.90 -8.10 18.10
CA PRO A 294 4.65 -8.23 16.66
C PRO A 294 5.87 -8.72 15.86
N ASP A 295 7.08 -8.31 16.24
CA ASP A 295 8.34 -8.66 15.54
C ASP A 295 8.66 -10.17 15.57
N LYS A 296 7.99 -10.92 16.45
CA LYS A 296 8.23 -12.36 16.64
C LYS A 296 7.18 -13.25 15.97
N LEU A 297 6.42 -12.73 15.00
CA LEU A 297 5.41 -13.49 14.25
C LEU A 297 5.93 -14.84 13.72
N ASP A 298 7.19 -14.90 13.28
CA ASP A 298 7.88 -16.14 12.85
C ASP A 298 7.97 -17.22 13.94
N LYS A 299 8.21 -16.80 15.19
CA LYS A 299 8.30 -17.70 16.35
C LYS A 299 6.91 -18.09 16.84
N ILE A 300 5.98 -17.15 16.86
CA ILE A 300 4.60 -17.36 17.29
C ILE A 300 3.93 -18.41 16.41
N THR A 301 4.07 -18.30 15.08
CA THR A 301 3.47 -19.24 14.11
C THR A 301 4.24 -20.54 13.95
N ARG A 302 5.30 -20.81 14.74
CA ARG A 302 6.11 -22.02 14.59
C ARG A 302 5.32 -23.31 14.79
N TRP A 303 4.33 -23.31 15.68
CA TRP A 303 3.47 -24.46 15.93
C TRP A 303 2.74 -24.91 14.66
N HIS A 304 2.29 -23.98 13.81
CA HIS A 304 1.60 -24.27 12.55
C HIS A 304 2.42 -25.18 11.63
N PHE A 305 3.70 -24.86 11.43
CA PHE A 305 4.59 -25.66 10.59
C PHE A 305 5.01 -26.98 11.26
N ASN A 306 5.16 -26.99 12.59
CA ASN A 306 5.48 -28.22 13.33
C ASN A 306 4.32 -29.22 13.26
N ASP A 307 3.08 -28.75 13.38
CA ASP A 307 1.87 -29.57 13.28
C ASP A 307 1.74 -30.15 11.87
N LEU A 308 1.86 -29.32 10.83
CA LEU A 308 1.83 -29.79 9.44
C LEU A 308 2.94 -30.81 9.15
N ASN A 309 4.14 -30.61 9.70
CA ASN A 309 5.23 -31.58 9.57
C ASN A 309 4.93 -32.90 10.32
N THR A 310 4.31 -32.83 11.50
CA THR A 310 3.84 -33.99 12.26
C THR A 310 2.81 -34.78 11.45
N VAL A 311 1.85 -34.09 10.84
CA VAL A 311 0.85 -34.74 9.97
C VAL A 311 1.53 -35.40 8.76
N LYS A 312 2.44 -34.69 8.09
CA LYS A 312 3.14 -35.18 6.90
C LYS A 312 3.93 -36.46 7.17
N LEU A 313 4.71 -36.51 8.25
CA LEU A 313 5.62 -37.61 8.55
C LEU A 313 4.94 -38.74 9.33
N GLY A 314 4.05 -38.40 10.27
CA GLY A 314 3.49 -39.34 11.24
C GLY A 314 2.06 -39.80 10.95
N MET A 315 1.21 -38.95 10.34
CA MET A 315 -0.23 -39.23 10.24
C MET A 315 -0.66 -39.79 8.88
N VAL A 316 0.05 -39.44 7.79
CA VAL A 316 -0.29 -39.86 6.41
C VAL A 316 -0.32 -41.38 6.23
N THR A 317 0.53 -42.12 6.95
CA THR A 317 0.59 -43.59 6.86
C THR A 317 -0.47 -44.29 7.70
N LEU A 318 -1.03 -43.62 8.71
CA LEU A 318 -1.96 -44.17 9.68
C LEU A 318 -3.43 -44.02 9.25
N MET A 319 -3.71 -43.16 8.28
CA MET A 319 -5.06 -42.86 7.80
C MET A 319 -5.31 -43.32 6.36
N PRO A 320 -6.58 -43.51 5.96
CA PRO A 320 -6.93 -43.90 4.59
C PRO A 320 -6.40 -42.92 3.53
N LYS A 321 -5.69 -43.43 2.52
CA LYS A 321 -5.14 -42.63 1.41
C LYS A 321 -6.19 -41.78 0.68
N LYS A 322 -7.44 -42.27 0.64
CA LYS A 322 -8.59 -41.58 0.03
C LYS A 322 -8.86 -40.20 0.64
N TRP A 323 -8.55 -40.00 1.93
CA TRP A 323 -8.80 -38.73 2.63
C TRP A 323 -7.79 -37.65 2.29
N ARG A 324 -6.61 -38.01 1.78
CA ARG A 324 -5.50 -37.07 1.52
C ARG A 324 -5.30 -36.13 2.73
N ILE A 325 -5.15 -36.72 3.92
CA ILE A 325 -5.24 -36.00 5.20
C ILE A 325 -4.30 -34.80 5.29
N PHE A 326 -3.08 -34.91 4.74
CA PHE A 326 -2.14 -33.80 4.67
C PHE A 326 -2.69 -32.60 3.90
N LYS A 327 -3.39 -32.82 2.79
CA LYS A 327 -4.05 -31.76 2.05
C LYS A 327 -5.18 -31.14 2.87
N GLN A 328 -6.03 -31.96 3.50
CA GLN A 328 -7.13 -31.44 4.34
C GLN A 328 -6.63 -30.56 5.50
N TYR A 329 -5.57 -30.99 6.20
CA TYR A 329 -4.93 -30.18 7.23
C TYR A 329 -4.34 -28.90 6.67
N THR A 330 -3.65 -28.99 5.53
CA THR A 330 -3.06 -27.82 4.87
C THR A 330 -4.14 -26.80 4.50
N ASP A 331 -5.24 -27.24 3.87
CA ASP A 331 -6.34 -26.37 3.45
C ASP A 331 -7.02 -25.70 4.66
N ILE A 332 -7.29 -26.46 5.74
CA ILE A 332 -7.90 -25.91 6.98
C ILE A 332 -6.97 -24.91 7.65
N TYR A 333 -5.71 -25.29 7.87
CA TYR A 333 -4.72 -24.45 8.56
C TYR A 333 -4.43 -23.17 7.75
N HIS A 334 -4.37 -23.29 6.42
CA HIS A 334 -4.14 -22.16 5.54
C HIS A 334 -5.30 -21.17 5.56
N ASN A 335 -6.55 -21.65 5.43
CA ASN A 335 -7.74 -20.79 5.53
C ASN A 335 -7.83 -20.07 6.88
N LEU A 336 -7.53 -20.77 7.98
CA LEU A 336 -7.54 -20.14 9.30
C LEU A 336 -6.45 -19.08 9.46
N MET A 337 -5.25 -19.34 8.93
CA MET A 337 -4.15 -18.36 8.95
C MET A 337 -4.48 -17.15 8.07
N HIS A 338 -5.09 -17.38 6.91
CA HIS A 338 -5.62 -16.34 6.04
C HIS A 338 -6.64 -15.47 6.77
N ASP A 339 -7.71 -16.07 7.31
CA ASP A 339 -8.79 -15.36 7.97
C ASP A 339 -8.27 -14.53 9.15
N TRP A 340 -7.35 -15.09 9.94
CA TRP A 340 -6.71 -14.37 11.04
C TRP A 340 -5.90 -13.15 10.58
N LEU A 341 -5.09 -13.28 9.53
CA LEU A 341 -4.27 -12.16 9.05
C LEU A 341 -5.12 -11.08 8.37
N VAL A 342 -6.13 -11.48 7.59
CA VAL A 342 -7.05 -10.54 6.92
C VAL A 342 -7.87 -9.75 7.95
N GLU A 343 -8.37 -10.42 8.99
CA GLU A 343 -9.09 -9.74 10.08
C GLU A 343 -8.22 -8.69 10.80
N ARG A 344 -6.90 -8.92 10.89
CA ARG A 344 -5.96 -7.94 11.46
C ARG A 344 -5.66 -6.80 10.50
N ILE A 345 -5.58 -7.08 9.21
CA ILE A 345 -5.40 -6.05 8.18
C ILE A 345 -6.62 -5.11 8.10
N ASP A 346 -7.83 -5.64 8.30
CA ASP A 346 -9.06 -4.86 8.26
C ASP A 346 -9.28 -4.01 9.52
N ASP A 347 -8.49 -4.23 10.58
CA ASP A 347 -8.54 -3.44 11.80
C ASP A 347 -7.87 -2.07 11.59
N GLN A 348 -8.68 -1.00 11.61
CA GLN A 348 -8.22 0.38 11.41
C GLN A 348 -7.32 0.89 12.55
N GLU A 349 -7.30 0.22 13.71
CA GLU A 349 -6.45 0.58 14.84
C GLU A 349 -5.11 -0.18 14.85
N LEU A 350 -4.84 -0.99 13.82
CA LEU A 350 -3.60 -1.75 13.74
C LEU A 350 -2.39 -0.80 13.74
N ALA A 351 -1.49 -1.00 14.70
CA ALA A 351 -0.31 -0.15 14.77
C ALA A 351 0.61 -0.39 13.56
N PRO A 352 1.35 0.64 13.07
CA PRO A 352 2.21 0.52 11.90
C PRO A 352 3.25 -0.60 12.00
N THR A 353 3.69 -0.93 13.22
CA THR A 353 4.62 -2.03 13.52
C THR A 353 4.02 -3.40 13.22
N HIS A 354 2.74 -3.62 13.54
CA HIS A 354 2.06 -4.88 13.28
C HIS A 354 1.80 -5.06 11.78
N MET A 355 1.45 -3.98 11.06
CA MET A 355 1.29 -4.03 9.60
C MET A 355 2.60 -4.43 8.89
N LEU A 356 3.73 -3.86 9.32
CA LEU A 356 5.05 -4.22 8.77
C LEU A 356 5.41 -5.69 9.04
N ALA A 357 5.14 -6.18 10.25
CA ALA A 357 5.39 -7.58 10.61
C ALA A 357 4.60 -8.56 9.73
N ILE A 358 3.34 -8.23 9.40
CA ILE A 358 2.51 -9.02 8.49
C ILE A 358 3.08 -9.00 7.07
N ILE A 359 3.47 -7.82 6.54
CA ILE A 359 4.05 -7.69 5.20
C ILE A 359 5.31 -8.56 5.05
N HIS A 360 6.24 -8.49 6.01
CA HIS A 360 7.47 -9.28 6.00
C HIS A 360 7.22 -10.78 6.18
N TRP A 361 6.07 -11.17 6.72
CA TRP A 361 5.72 -12.55 6.98
C TRP A 361 5.22 -13.30 5.75
N VAL A 362 4.53 -12.61 4.81
CA VAL A 362 3.94 -13.23 3.62
C VAL A 362 4.98 -14.04 2.82
N ASP A 363 6.11 -13.43 2.48
CA ASP A 363 7.17 -14.10 1.71
C ASP A 363 7.78 -15.28 2.49
N LYS A 364 7.99 -15.10 3.80
CA LYS A 364 8.53 -16.15 4.69
C LYS A 364 7.57 -17.34 4.80
N TYR A 365 6.26 -17.08 4.86
CA TYR A 365 5.22 -18.11 4.92
C TYR A 365 5.29 -19.02 3.70
N TYR A 366 5.27 -18.44 2.49
CA TYR A 366 5.31 -19.22 1.24
C TYR A 366 6.62 -20.00 1.09
N ILE A 367 7.77 -19.42 1.48
CA ILE A 367 9.06 -20.15 1.51
C ILE A 367 9.00 -21.35 2.46
N LYS A 368 8.40 -21.20 3.65
CA LYS A 368 8.25 -22.30 4.61
C LYS A 368 7.27 -23.37 4.12
N MET A 369 6.16 -22.99 3.50
CA MET A 369 5.20 -23.92 2.91
C MET A 369 5.80 -24.71 1.73
N ALA A 370 6.58 -24.05 0.88
CA ALA A 370 7.33 -24.71 -0.19
C ALA A 370 8.33 -25.75 0.35
N LYS A 371 9.02 -25.46 1.47
CA LYS A 371 9.90 -26.43 2.16
C LYS A 371 9.12 -27.63 2.70
N LEU A 372 7.86 -27.45 3.11
CA LEU A 372 6.97 -28.56 3.49
C LEU A 372 6.43 -29.34 2.29
N GLY A 373 6.77 -28.96 1.05
CA GLY A 373 6.38 -29.65 -0.19
C GLY A 373 5.00 -29.26 -0.70
N VAL A 374 4.47 -28.11 -0.26
CA VAL A 374 3.22 -27.55 -0.78
C VAL A 374 3.56 -26.36 -1.68
N PRO A 375 3.38 -26.46 -3.01
CA PRO A 375 3.57 -25.32 -3.92
C PRO A 375 2.47 -24.27 -3.70
N GLU A 376 2.81 -23.02 -4.02
CA GLU A 376 1.93 -21.85 -3.89
C GLU A 376 0.60 -22.01 -4.64
N ASP A 377 0.61 -22.67 -5.80
CA ASP A 377 -0.60 -22.93 -6.62
C ASP A 377 -1.69 -23.75 -5.90
N LEU A 378 -1.32 -24.49 -4.85
CA LEU A 378 -2.26 -25.28 -4.05
C LEU A 378 -2.79 -24.53 -2.82
N LEU A 379 -2.27 -23.34 -2.54
CA LEU A 379 -2.65 -22.48 -1.42
C LEU A 379 -3.59 -21.39 -1.94
N ALA A 380 -4.89 -21.70 -1.91
CA ALA A 380 -5.95 -20.76 -2.25
C ALA A 380 -6.93 -20.67 -1.06
N PRO A 381 -7.32 -19.47 -0.61
CA PRO A 381 -7.01 -18.11 -1.13
C PRO A 381 -5.56 -17.67 -0.88
N HIS A 382 -5.10 -16.56 -1.46
CA HIS A 382 -3.77 -16.02 -1.13
C HIS A 382 -3.76 -15.56 0.33
N LEU A 383 -2.66 -15.75 1.09
CA LEU A 383 -2.58 -15.52 2.55
C LEU A 383 -3.17 -14.19 3.04
N ILE A 384 -3.02 -13.13 2.24
CA ILE A 384 -3.55 -11.79 2.48
C ILE A 384 -4.30 -11.21 1.25
N ASP A 385 -4.91 -12.04 0.42
CA ASP A 385 -5.71 -11.60 -0.76
C ASP A 385 -4.96 -10.69 -1.76
N ASN A 386 -3.65 -10.88 -1.93
CA ASN A 386 -2.78 -10.00 -2.74
C ASN A 386 -2.79 -8.52 -2.32
N ARG A 387 -3.19 -8.19 -1.09
CA ARG A 387 -3.19 -6.81 -0.55
C ARG A 387 -1.81 -6.31 -0.13
N GLY A 388 -0.75 -7.10 -0.33
CA GLY A 388 0.62 -6.72 0.03
C GLY A 388 1.04 -5.33 -0.50
N PRO A 389 0.87 -5.04 -1.81
CA PRO A 389 1.20 -3.72 -2.36
C PRO A 389 0.33 -2.58 -1.79
N GLU A 390 -0.93 -2.85 -1.47
CA GLU A 390 -1.85 -1.88 -0.85
C GLU A 390 -1.38 -1.53 0.57
N LEU A 391 -1.07 -2.54 1.39
CA LEU A 391 -0.58 -2.35 2.76
C LEU A 391 0.75 -1.60 2.81
N VAL A 392 1.64 -1.87 1.85
CA VAL A 392 2.91 -1.12 1.73
C VAL A 392 2.63 0.35 1.41
N ARG A 393 1.66 0.62 0.53
CA ARG A 393 1.25 1.98 0.21
C ARG A 393 0.62 2.68 1.40
N GLU A 394 -0.22 1.99 2.17
CA GLU A 394 -0.84 2.52 3.39
C GLU A 394 0.22 2.82 4.47
N TYR A 395 1.12 1.89 4.74
CA TYR A 395 2.25 2.08 5.64
C TYR A 395 3.10 3.30 5.24
N ARG A 396 3.45 3.38 3.96
CA ARG A 396 4.18 4.53 3.41
C ARG A 396 3.40 5.83 3.60
N GLN A 397 2.09 5.83 3.36
CA GLN A 397 1.24 7.01 3.51
C GLN A 397 1.14 7.46 4.97
N LEU A 398 1.16 6.54 5.94
CA LEU A 398 1.19 6.89 7.36
C LEU A 398 2.46 7.66 7.74
N ILE A 399 3.63 7.22 7.25
CA ILE A 399 4.90 7.93 7.50
C ILE A 399 4.90 9.29 6.79
N ILE A 400 4.47 9.34 5.52
CA ILE A 400 4.36 10.60 4.76
C ILE A 400 3.47 11.60 5.50
N LYS A 401 2.29 11.16 5.96
CA LYS A 401 1.35 11.98 6.72
C LYS A 401 1.98 12.49 8.03
N ALA A 402 2.73 11.65 8.74
CA ALA A 402 3.43 12.05 9.95
C ALA A 402 4.49 13.14 9.68
N VAL A 403 5.26 13.00 8.59
CA VAL A 403 6.24 14.02 8.14
C VAL A 403 5.53 15.33 7.79
N GLU A 404 4.46 15.28 6.99
CA GLU A 404 3.69 16.46 6.57
C GLU A 404 3.05 17.17 7.77
N GLU A 405 2.38 16.45 8.68
CA GLU A 405 1.77 17.02 9.88
C GLU A 405 2.79 17.66 10.82
N TRP A 406 3.99 17.11 10.91
CA TRP A 406 5.04 17.68 11.74
C TRP A 406 5.63 18.95 11.11
N MET A 407 5.92 18.91 9.80
CA MET A 407 6.40 20.07 9.05
C MET A 407 5.38 21.21 9.04
N ASP A 408 4.09 20.90 8.93
CA ASP A 408 3.00 21.88 8.99
C ASP A 408 2.88 22.52 10.38
N ARG A 409 2.98 21.72 11.46
CA ARG A 409 3.00 22.26 12.82
C ARG A 409 4.15 23.23 13.02
N MET A 410 5.35 22.85 12.57
CA MET A 410 6.52 23.70 12.69
C MET A 410 6.39 24.96 11.82
N ALA A 411 5.86 24.85 10.60
CA ALA A 411 5.56 25.98 9.74
C ALA A 411 4.56 26.97 10.37
N VAL A 412 3.54 26.48 11.11
CA VAL A 412 2.61 27.32 11.86
C VAL A 412 3.33 28.06 12.98
N THR A 413 4.16 27.36 13.77
CA THR A 413 4.96 27.96 14.85
C THR A 413 5.92 29.03 14.30
N ASP A 414 6.60 28.75 13.18
CA ASP A 414 7.51 29.71 12.56
C ASP A 414 6.79 30.95 12.02
N LYS A 415 5.62 30.77 11.38
CA LYS A 415 4.78 31.89 10.95
C LYS A 415 4.36 32.76 12.11
N GLU A 416 3.91 32.16 13.21
CA GLU A 416 3.48 32.88 14.40
C GLU A 416 4.65 33.64 15.04
N ASN A 417 5.80 32.99 15.23
CA ASN A 417 7.00 33.61 15.79
C ASN A 417 7.53 34.74 14.92
N PHE A 418 7.55 34.55 13.59
CA PHE A 418 7.95 35.57 12.64
C PHE A 418 6.99 36.76 12.70
N LEU A 419 5.68 36.57 12.52
CA LEU A 419 4.71 37.67 12.48
C LEU A 419 4.57 38.42 13.80
N SER A 420 4.70 37.73 14.94
CA SER A 420 4.67 38.34 16.27
C SER A 420 6.00 38.97 16.69
N ARG A 421 7.08 38.74 15.93
CA ARG A 421 8.45 39.19 16.25
C ARG A 421 8.89 38.78 17.66
N SER A 422 8.64 37.52 18.02
CA SER A 422 8.92 36.99 19.36
C SER A 422 10.41 37.07 19.70
N GLU A 423 10.77 37.84 20.74
CA GLU A 423 12.16 38.02 21.22
C GLU A 423 12.82 36.72 21.68
N GLY A 424 12.03 35.72 22.08
CA GLY A 424 12.53 34.43 22.56
C GLY A 424 12.74 33.37 21.47
N ALA A 425 12.40 33.67 20.22
CA ALA A 425 12.43 32.70 19.12
C ALA A 425 13.76 32.67 18.34
N LEU A 426 14.60 33.70 18.51
CA LEU A 426 15.94 33.79 17.95
C LEU A 426 16.99 33.44 19.01
N GLU A 427 18.10 32.86 18.57
CA GLU A 427 19.27 32.59 19.40
C GLU A 427 20.56 32.87 18.63
N THR A 428 21.70 32.79 19.32
CA THR A 428 23.03 32.87 18.70
C THR A 428 23.68 31.50 18.79
N ASP A 429 24.29 31.04 17.71
CA ASP A 429 25.07 29.81 17.71
C ASP A 429 26.45 29.99 18.36
N GLU A 430 27.27 28.93 18.38
CA GLU A 430 28.61 28.93 18.96
C GLU A 430 29.56 29.95 18.30
N ASN A 431 29.29 30.30 17.03
CA ASN A 431 30.01 31.30 16.27
C ASN A 431 29.45 32.72 16.45
N GLY A 432 28.36 32.87 17.21
CA GLY A 432 27.68 34.14 17.47
C GLY A 432 26.64 34.53 16.42
N TRP A 433 26.38 33.70 15.41
CA TRP A 433 25.44 34.01 14.33
C TRP A 433 24.00 33.79 14.77
N PHE A 434 23.10 34.66 14.30
CA PHE A 434 21.68 34.50 14.61
C PHE A 434 21.07 33.27 13.95
N ARG A 435 20.23 32.55 14.71
CA ARG A 435 19.55 31.31 14.33
C ARG A 435 18.09 31.30 14.78
N THR A 436 17.23 30.61 14.04
CA THR A 436 15.92 30.22 14.55
C THR A 436 16.01 28.95 15.38
N LYS A 437 15.28 28.89 16.50
CA LYS A 437 15.25 27.71 17.37
C LYS A 437 14.65 26.46 16.71
N THR A 438 13.85 26.63 15.65
CA THR A 438 13.15 25.53 14.98
C THR A 438 14.04 24.79 13.97
N LEU A 439 15.18 25.36 13.56
CA LEU A 439 16.08 24.75 12.57
C LEU A 439 16.61 23.38 13.02
N GLY A 440 17.17 23.29 14.22
CA GLY A 440 17.75 22.04 14.74
C GLY A 440 16.69 20.97 14.97
N ASP A 441 15.53 21.36 15.52
CA ASP A 441 14.40 20.46 15.75
C ASP A 441 13.88 19.87 14.43
N MET A 442 13.83 20.68 13.34
CA MET A 442 13.45 20.23 12.00
C MET A 442 14.27 19.05 11.53
N TRP A 443 15.59 19.24 11.52
CA TRP A 443 16.49 18.24 10.98
C TRP A 443 16.59 17.01 11.87
N ARG A 444 16.44 17.17 13.19
CA ARG A 444 16.33 16.02 14.12
C ARG A 444 15.10 15.18 13.79
N MET A 445 13.93 15.79 13.61
CA MET A 445 12.71 15.05 13.30
C MET A 445 12.76 14.38 11.93
N LEU A 446 13.27 15.07 10.89
CA LEU A 446 13.43 14.46 9.57
C LEU A 446 14.33 13.21 9.65
N ARG A 447 15.40 13.26 10.45
CA ARG A 447 16.27 12.11 10.69
C ARG A 447 15.54 10.97 11.41
N GLU A 448 14.74 11.27 12.43
CA GLU A 448 13.93 10.27 13.14
C GLU A 448 12.93 9.56 12.21
N GLN A 449 12.22 10.31 11.36
CA GLN A 449 11.28 9.73 10.39
C GLN A 449 11.99 8.92 9.29
N LEU A 450 13.20 9.33 8.90
CA LEU A 450 14.02 8.60 7.95
C LEU A 450 14.48 7.25 8.53
N LEU A 451 14.79 7.20 9.84
CA LEU A 451 15.09 5.95 10.54
C LEU A 451 13.89 5.01 10.59
N VAL A 452 12.67 5.53 10.81
CA VAL A 452 11.43 4.72 10.77
C VAL A 452 11.22 4.14 9.37
N ALA A 453 11.43 4.94 8.33
CA ALA A 453 11.36 4.46 6.95
C ALA A 453 12.45 3.41 6.66
N GLY A 454 13.66 3.57 7.20
CA GLY A 454 14.74 2.60 7.08
C GLY A 454 14.45 1.26 7.76
N ASN A 455 13.79 1.27 8.91
CA ASN A 455 13.38 0.05 9.63
C ASN A 455 12.35 -0.81 8.87
N SER A 456 11.78 -0.29 7.77
CA SER A 456 10.86 -1.06 6.92
C SER A 456 11.55 -2.13 6.07
N ASP A 457 12.88 -2.12 5.98
CA ASP A 457 13.70 -2.99 5.11
C ASP A 457 13.27 -3.00 3.63
N ARG A 458 12.54 -1.96 3.20
CA ARG A 458 11.96 -1.83 1.86
C ARG A 458 12.33 -0.51 1.22
N THR A 459 13.01 -0.59 0.07
CA THR A 459 13.52 0.57 -0.65
C THR A 459 12.40 1.45 -1.20
N ASP A 460 11.26 0.88 -1.63
CA ASP A 460 10.13 1.62 -2.20
C ASP A 460 9.34 2.46 -1.18
N VAL A 461 9.34 2.05 0.09
CA VAL A 461 8.80 2.86 1.19
C VAL A 461 9.76 4.02 1.47
N ALA A 462 11.05 3.74 1.61
CA ALA A 462 12.07 4.75 1.85
C ALA A 462 12.09 5.83 0.75
N GLU A 463 12.08 5.42 -0.52
CA GLU A 463 12.06 6.33 -1.68
C GLU A 463 10.87 7.29 -1.63
N GLY A 464 9.64 6.79 -1.39
CA GLY A 464 8.47 7.67 -1.35
C GLY A 464 8.40 8.58 -0.11
N VAL A 465 8.97 8.16 1.02
CA VAL A 465 9.10 9.03 2.21
C VAL A 465 10.12 10.14 1.95
N VAL A 466 11.25 9.82 1.32
CA VAL A 466 12.29 10.80 0.95
C VAL A 466 11.74 11.85 -0.03
N GLU A 467 10.96 11.45 -1.03
CA GLU A 467 10.27 12.40 -1.92
C GLU A 467 9.33 13.35 -1.16
N ALA A 468 8.63 12.86 -0.12
CA ALA A 468 7.79 13.71 0.72
C ALA A 468 8.63 14.69 1.56
N MET A 469 9.77 14.24 2.10
CA MET A 469 10.70 15.11 2.84
C MET A 469 11.25 16.25 1.97
N PHE A 470 11.70 15.95 0.73
CA PHE A 470 12.13 16.99 -0.21
C PHE A 470 11.02 18.00 -0.51
N ARG A 471 9.80 17.51 -0.78
CA ARG A 471 8.64 18.40 -1.01
C ARG A 471 8.35 19.29 0.20
N ALA A 472 8.46 18.75 1.41
CA ALA A 472 8.24 19.52 2.64
C ALA A 472 9.32 20.60 2.83
N LEU A 473 10.60 20.29 2.56
CA LEU A 473 11.71 21.25 2.61
C LEU A 473 11.54 22.37 1.57
N THR A 474 11.21 22.04 0.33
CA THR A 474 10.92 23.05 -0.71
C THR A 474 9.69 23.89 -0.38
N SER A 475 8.64 23.29 0.20
CA SER A 475 7.45 24.01 0.67
C SER A 475 7.81 25.04 1.75
N ARG A 476 8.69 24.67 2.67
CA ARG A 476 9.20 25.58 3.71
C ARG A 476 10.02 26.74 3.12
N GLN A 477 10.87 26.50 2.12
CA GLN A 477 11.60 27.57 1.45
C GLN A 477 10.65 28.60 0.81
N ARG A 478 9.65 28.13 0.06
CA ARG A 478 8.62 28.99 -0.55
C ARG A 478 7.77 29.73 0.47
N MET A 479 7.50 29.11 1.62
CA MET A 479 6.80 29.76 2.71
C MET A 479 7.59 30.97 3.22
N TRP A 480 8.90 30.81 3.46
CA TRP A 480 9.75 31.90 3.94
C TRP A 480 9.82 33.04 2.91
N GLU A 481 10.06 32.73 1.64
CA GLU A 481 10.07 33.70 0.54
C GLU A 481 8.77 34.52 0.52
N SER A 482 7.61 33.86 0.52
CA SER A 482 6.32 34.54 0.53
C SER A 482 6.08 35.39 1.78
N LEU A 483 6.54 34.96 2.96
CA LEU A 483 6.38 35.72 4.20
C LEU A 483 7.26 36.97 4.20
N THR A 484 8.52 36.85 3.78
CA THR A 484 9.45 37.98 3.74
C THR A 484 9.03 39.02 2.72
N GLU A 485 8.54 38.62 1.54
CA GLU A 485 7.97 39.54 0.55
C GLU A 485 6.71 40.25 1.05
N ALA A 486 5.82 39.52 1.74
CA ALA A 486 4.61 40.09 2.31
C ALA A 486 4.91 41.14 3.37
N GLU A 487 5.96 40.96 4.18
CA GLU A 487 6.42 41.96 5.14
C GLU A 487 7.07 43.16 4.44
N LEU A 488 7.94 42.95 3.45
CA LEU A 488 8.53 44.04 2.66
C LEU A 488 7.47 44.96 2.06
N ALA A 489 6.39 44.38 1.51
CA ALA A 489 5.30 45.11 0.92
C ALA A 489 4.62 46.10 1.91
N LYS A 490 4.59 45.79 3.21
CA LYS A 490 4.01 46.69 4.24
C LYS A 490 4.81 47.99 4.39
N TYR A 491 6.13 47.93 4.25
CA TYR A 491 7.03 49.10 4.40
C TYR A 491 7.14 49.96 3.13
N SER A 492 6.66 49.47 1.98
CA SER A 492 6.62 50.22 0.72
C SER A 492 5.76 51.50 0.79
N VAL A 493 4.83 51.59 1.73
CA VAL A 493 3.90 52.72 1.85
C VAL A 493 4.55 53.89 2.61
N PRO A 494 4.39 55.15 2.14
CA PRO A 494 4.92 56.34 2.81
C PRO A 494 4.57 56.50 4.30
N THR A 495 3.41 55.98 4.72
CA THR A 495 2.87 56.07 6.08
C THR A 495 2.96 54.76 6.85
N ALA A 496 3.82 53.83 6.41
CA ALA A 496 4.02 52.56 7.10
C ALA A 496 4.50 52.80 8.53
N ASP A 497 3.95 52.02 9.46
CA ASP A 497 4.43 51.99 10.84
C ASP A 497 5.85 51.41 10.85
N GLN A 498 6.76 52.10 11.55
CA GLN A 498 8.17 51.71 11.64
C GLN A 498 8.43 50.87 12.90
N ASP A 499 7.43 50.74 13.79
CA ASP A 499 7.51 49.84 14.94
C ASP A 499 7.70 48.39 14.45
N GLY A 500 8.78 47.75 14.91
CA GLY A 500 9.12 46.37 14.55
C GLY A 500 10.08 46.19 13.36
N LEU A 501 10.65 47.27 12.80
CA LEU A 501 11.64 47.19 11.73
C LEU A 501 12.92 46.44 12.16
N GLN A 502 13.51 46.83 13.30
CA GLN A 502 14.72 46.21 13.81
C GLN A 502 14.52 44.69 14.07
N PRO A 503 13.45 44.26 14.77
CA PRO A 503 13.15 42.84 14.86
C PRO A 503 12.98 42.13 13.51
N LEU A 504 12.36 42.77 12.51
CA LEU A 504 12.24 42.18 11.16
C LEU A 504 13.62 41.98 10.52
N GLN A 505 14.51 42.97 10.65
CA GLN A 505 15.89 42.89 10.16
C GLN A 505 16.65 41.74 10.83
N ASP A 506 16.53 41.58 12.15
CA ASP A 506 17.14 40.48 12.89
C ASP A 506 16.60 39.11 12.42
N TRP A 507 15.29 39.03 12.16
CA TRP A 507 14.66 37.83 11.60
C TRP A 507 15.15 37.51 10.17
N LEU A 508 15.31 38.51 9.30
CA LEU A 508 15.82 38.30 7.94
C LEU A 508 17.25 37.76 7.96
N ILE A 509 18.10 38.29 8.84
CA ILE A 509 19.47 37.81 9.04
C ILE A 509 19.46 36.38 9.59
N SER A 510 18.60 36.09 10.56
CA SER A 510 18.46 34.74 11.14
C SER A 510 18.04 33.71 10.09
N ILE A 511 17.03 34.03 9.27
CA ILE A 511 16.55 33.15 8.20
C ILE A 511 17.65 32.95 7.16
N ALA A 512 18.37 34.01 6.76
CA ALA A 512 19.46 33.92 5.80
C ALA A 512 20.61 33.03 6.32
N ASN A 513 21.03 33.25 7.56
CA ASN A 513 22.03 32.42 8.22
C ASN A 513 21.60 30.95 8.24
N ASP A 514 20.35 30.67 8.62
CA ASP A 514 19.82 29.31 8.67
C ASP A 514 19.87 28.59 7.32
N GLN A 515 19.61 29.30 6.22
CA GLN A 515 19.73 28.71 4.89
C GLN A 515 21.18 28.33 4.59
N ILE A 516 22.15 29.18 4.95
CA ILE A 516 23.57 28.88 4.75
C ILE A 516 24.02 27.73 5.65
N ALA A 517 23.58 27.65 6.91
CA ALA A 517 23.91 26.51 7.77
C ALA A 517 23.38 25.17 7.23
N CYS A 518 22.28 25.18 6.48
CA CYS A 518 21.80 23.95 5.86
C CYS A 518 22.81 23.39 4.84
N ILE A 519 23.62 24.24 4.21
CA ILE A 519 24.54 23.87 3.12
C ILE A 519 26.03 24.04 3.46
N ASP A 520 26.37 24.77 4.52
CA ASP A 520 27.76 25.14 4.82
C ASP A 520 28.56 23.95 5.34
N GLU A 521 29.63 23.62 4.65
CA GLU A 521 30.51 22.50 4.99
C GLU A 521 31.65 22.90 5.92
N ARG A 522 31.86 24.21 6.13
CA ARG A 522 32.98 24.76 6.91
C ARG A 522 32.82 24.56 8.41
N ASP A 523 31.58 24.60 8.91
CA ASP A 523 31.21 24.44 10.32
C ASP A 523 31.10 22.98 10.80
N SER A 524 31.64 22.03 10.04
CA SER A 524 31.70 20.66 10.51
C SER A 524 32.76 20.49 11.60
N ASP A 525 32.31 20.55 12.86
CA ASP A 525 33.01 19.95 13.99
C ASP A 525 33.48 18.54 13.56
N PRO A 526 34.73 18.10 13.80
CA PRO A 526 35.23 16.79 13.37
C PRO A 526 34.36 15.59 13.79
N ASP A 527 33.49 15.74 14.79
CA ASP A 527 32.49 14.74 15.21
C ASP A 527 31.11 14.89 14.52
N THR A 528 30.83 16.05 13.91
CA THR A 528 29.58 16.36 13.21
C THR A 528 29.78 16.24 11.69
N ASN A 529 29.16 15.22 11.13
CA ASN A 529 29.33 14.73 9.75
C ASN A 529 28.84 15.69 8.63
N GLY A 530 29.42 16.88 8.50
CA GLY A 530 29.09 17.86 7.45
C GLY A 530 27.82 18.68 7.72
N SER A 531 27.40 19.46 6.72
CA SER A 531 26.16 20.27 6.77
C SER A 531 24.91 19.42 6.96
N TYR A 532 23.79 20.04 7.36
CA TYR A 532 22.51 19.33 7.52
C TYR A 532 22.09 18.59 6.25
N VAL A 533 22.21 19.24 5.09
CA VAL A 533 21.87 18.64 3.79
C VAL A 533 22.85 17.51 3.42
N SER A 534 24.15 17.65 3.70
CA SER A 534 25.12 16.59 3.41
C SER A 534 24.92 15.37 4.31
N SER A 535 24.59 15.58 5.58
CA SER A 535 24.17 14.52 6.51
C SER A 535 22.90 13.82 6.01
N PHE A 536 21.88 14.59 5.60
CA PHE A 536 20.65 14.05 5.05
C PHE A 536 20.88 13.25 3.77
N GLN A 537 21.74 13.74 2.87
CA GLN A 537 22.09 13.04 1.63
C GLN A 537 22.70 11.67 1.91
N ARG A 538 23.67 11.58 2.84
CA ARG A 538 24.26 10.29 3.20
C ARG A 538 23.22 9.32 3.75
N ASP A 539 22.40 9.79 4.68
CA ASP A 539 21.40 8.95 5.35
C ASP A 539 20.38 8.44 4.30
N VAL A 540 19.94 9.29 3.39
CA VAL A 540 19.04 8.94 2.28
C VAL A 540 19.69 7.95 1.30
N THR A 541 20.92 8.20 0.84
CA THR A 541 21.62 7.33 -0.12
C THR A 541 21.81 5.91 0.41
N SER A 542 21.88 5.73 1.74
CA SER A 542 21.99 4.41 2.36
C SER A 542 20.69 3.58 2.33
N LEU A 543 19.54 4.23 2.18
CA LEU A 543 18.21 3.60 2.29
C LEU A 543 17.52 3.36 0.95
N VAL A 544 17.95 4.05 -0.10
CA VAL A 544 17.33 4.00 -1.43
C VAL A 544 18.05 3.05 -2.37
N SER A 545 17.36 2.63 -3.44
CA SER A 545 17.98 1.78 -4.44
C SER A 545 19.04 2.55 -5.26
N PRO A 546 20.08 1.86 -5.79
CA PRO A 546 21.08 2.50 -6.65
C PRO A 546 20.51 3.13 -7.92
N ALA A 547 19.36 2.63 -8.40
CA ALA A 547 18.66 3.18 -9.56
C ALA A 547 18.03 4.55 -9.26
N TYR A 548 17.76 4.85 -7.99
CA TYR A 548 17.12 6.07 -7.53
C TYR A 548 18.14 7.18 -7.17
N ALA A 549 19.42 6.84 -7.04
CA ALA A 549 20.52 7.77 -6.77
C ALA A 549 20.54 9.04 -7.68
N PRO A 550 20.41 8.98 -9.02
CA PRO A 550 20.45 10.17 -9.86
C PRO A 550 19.26 11.12 -9.63
N ILE A 551 18.11 10.59 -9.17
CA ILE A 551 16.94 11.41 -8.82
C ILE A 551 17.25 12.19 -7.54
N ILE A 552 17.82 11.53 -6.53
CA ILE A 552 18.24 12.18 -5.29
C ILE A 552 19.28 13.25 -5.55
N ASP A 553 20.31 12.96 -6.36
CA ASP A 553 21.36 13.93 -6.65
C ASP A 553 20.77 15.20 -7.29
N GLY A 554 19.85 15.04 -8.26
CA GLY A 554 19.12 16.17 -8.85
C GLY A 554 18.25 16.93 -7.86
N SER A 555 17.52 16.23 -6.98
CA SER A 555 16.73 16.87 -5.92
C SER A 555 17.58 17.58 -4.87
N MET A 556 18.77 17.04 -4.55
CA MET A 556 19.73 17.65 -3.63
C MET A 556 20.33 18.92 -4.21
N GLU A 557 20.71 18.93 -5.49
CA GLU A 557 21.19 20.14 -6.16
C GLU A 557 20.12 21.24 -6.18
N GLN A 558 18.87 20.89 -6.51
CA GLN A 558 17.75 21.82 -6.46
C GLN A 558 17.52 22.38 -5.06
N LEU A 559 17.58 21.52 -4.04
CA LEU A 559 17.40 21.93 -2.66
C LEU A 559 18.52 22.87 -2.18
N LYS A 560 19.79 22.55 -2.52
CA LYS A 560 20.97 23.38 -2.20
C LYS A 560 20.86 24.76 -2.87
N ASN A 561 20.51 24.81 -4.14
CA ASN A 561 20.29 26.07 -4.85
C ASN A 561 19.16 26.89 -4.20
N GLY A 562 18.05 26.23 -3.83
CA GLY A 562 16.95 26.90 -3.13
C GLY A 562 17.35 27.52 -1.79
N TYR A 563 18.30 26.92 -1.06
CA TYR A 563 18.86 27.52 0.16
C TYR A 563 19.72 28.75 -0.14
N ILE A 564 20.56 28.70 -1.17
CA ILE A 564 21.37 29.86 -1.60
C ILE A 564 20.45 31.00 -2.03
N ASP A 565 19.48 30.71 -2.89
CA ASP A 565 18.54 31.70 -3.45
C ASP A 565 17.73 32.37 -2.34
N LEU A 566 17.15 31.61 -1.40
CA LEU A 566 16.40 32.16 -0.28
C LEU A 566 17.29 32.97 0.66
N GLY A 567 18.52 32.51 0.93
CA GLY A 567 19.49 33.26 1.73
C GLY A 567 19.80 34.62 1.11
N ALA A 568 20.10 34.65 -0.19
CA ALA A 568 20.37 35.89 -0.92
C ALA A 568 19.12 36.79 -1.00
N HIS A 569 17.93 36.20 -1.17
CA HIS A 569 16.66 36.91 -1.20
C HIS A 569 16.35 37.62 0.13
N CYS A 570 16.60 36.97 1.27
CA CYS A 570 16.46 37.61 2.58
C CYS A 570 17.41 38.81 2.76
N ILE A 571 18.65 38.70 2.26
CA ILE A 571 19.62 39.80 2.25
C ILE A 571 19.20 40.94 1.32
N HIS A 572 18.65 40.62 0.16
CA HIS A 572 18.06 41.60 -0.75
C HIS A 572 16.92 42.37 -0.08
N ILE A 573 15.98 41.67 0.56
CA ILE A 573 14.88 42.29 1.31
C ILE A 573 15.41 43.19 2.44
N PHE A 574 16.42 42.72 3.18
CA PHE A 574 17.07 43.51 4.22
C PHE A 574 17.64 44.81 3.66
N ALA A 575 18.37 44.75 2.54
CA ALA A 575 18.91 45.93 1.86
C ALA A 575 17.79 46.87 1.40
N SER A 576 16.76 46.37 0.72
CA SER A 576 15.64 47.19 0.25
C SER A 576 14.86 47.86 1.39
N LEU A 577 14.75 47.23 2.57
CA LEU A 577 14.11 47.86 3.74
C LEU A 577 14.85 49.13 4.18
N ILE A 578 16.18 49.12 4.19
CA ILE A 578 17.01 50.29 4.53
C ILE A 578 16.70 51.45 3.57
N PHE A 579 16.58 51.16 2.26
CA PHE A 579 16.23 52.18 1.27
C PHE A 579 14.80 52.70 1.40
N LEU A 580 13.84 51.82 1.67
CA LEU A 580 12.43 52.18 1.79
C LEU A 580 12.12 53.01 3.04
N VAL A 581 12.87 52.81 4.13
CA VAL A 581 12.63 53.46 5.42
C VAL A 581 13.61 54.59 5.66
N ASP A 582 14.89 54.30 5.81
CA ASP A 582 15.90 55.26 6.29
C ASP A 582 16.27 56.27 5.21
N PHE A 583 16.45 55.81 3.97
CA PHE A 583 16.88 56.68 2.88
C PHE A 583 15.74 57.33 2.12
N ARG A 584 14.47 57.06 2.42
CA ARG A 584 13.31 57.63 1.70
C ARG A 584 13.39 59.15 1.53
N SER A 585 13.74 59.86 2.60
CA SER A 585 13.85 61.32 2.58
C SER A 585 15.04 61.80 1.74
N ILE A 586 16.21 61.20 1.95
CA ILE A 586 17.46 61.49 1.24
C ILE A 586 17.30 61.21 -0.27
N LEU A 587 16.66 60.09 -0.61
CA LEU A 587 16.44 59.65 -1.99
C LEU A 587 15.64 60.67 -2.80
N SER A 588 14.64 61.31 -2.18
CA SER A 588 13.78 62.31 -2.84
C SER A 588 14.50 63.60 -3.22
N GLU A 589 15.69 63.84 -2.66
CA GLU A 589 16.47 65.05 -2.91
C GLU A 589 17.48 64.91 -4.06
N PHE A 590 17.83 63.70 -4.47
CA PHE A 590 18.76 63.48 -5.56
C PHE A 590 18.27 64.18 -6.84
N PHE A 591 19.23 64.80 -7.54
CA PHE A 591 19.04 65.61 -8.75
C PHE A 591 18.16 66.87 -8.60
N THR A 592 17.86 67.27 -7.36
CA THR A 592 17.21 68.55 -7.05
C THR A 592 18.23 69.63 -6.64
N GLY A 593 17.78 70.85 -6.35
CA GLY A 593 18.66 71.91 -5.84
C GLY A 593 19.38 71.55 -4.52
N ALA A 594 18.76 70.73 -3.67
CA ALA A 594 19.37 70.29 -2.42
C ALA A 594 20.57 69.35 -2.65
N TRP A 595 20.52 68.52 -3.68
CA TRP A 595 21.60 67.57 -4.03
C TRP A 595 22.93 68.25 -4.36
N TYR A 596 22.92 69.42 -5.01
CA TYR A 596 24.16 70.15 -5.32
C TYR A 596 24.86 70.72 -4.08
N SER A 597 24.11 71.03 -3.03
CA SER A 597 24.64 71.68 -1.82
C SER A 597 24.99 70.68 -0.72
N GLN A 598 24.49 69.46 -0.78
CA GLN A 598 24.61 68.47 0.29
C GLN A 598 25.38 67.22 -0.15
N LYS A 599 26.13 66.63 0.80
CA LYS A 599 26.84 65.35 0.59
C LYS A 599 25.95 64.16 0.94
N ARG A 600 24.89 63.93 0.16
CA ARG A 600 23.89 62.87 0.42
C ARG A 600 24.47 61.45 0.34
N ILE A 601 25.36 61.15 -0.61
CA ILE A 601 26.03 59.84 -0.68
C ILE A 601 26.89 59.56 0.55
N GLY A 602 27.60 60.56 1.08
CA GLY A 602 28.38 60.39 2.31
C GLY A 602 27.51 60.05 3.53
N GLN A 603 26.27 60.57 3.59
CA GLN A 603 25.32 60.19 4.63
C GLN A 603 24.86 58.73 4.48
N ILE A 604 24.55 58.29 3.25
CA ILE A 604 24.18 56.90 2.97
C ILE A 604 25.32 55.95 3.34
N VAL A 605 26.55 56.27 2.96
CA VAL A 605 27.75 55.48 3.28
C VAL A 605 27.97 55.36 4.79
N ASN A 606 27.79 56.43 5.56
CA ASN A 606 27.88 56.35 7.03
C ASN A 606 26.83 55.40 7.60
N THR A 607 25.58 55.48 7.13
CA THR A 607 24.51 54.57 7.56
C THR A 607 24.80 53.11 7.15
N PHE A 608 25.37 52.87 5.97
CA PHE A 608 25.84 51.52 5.60
C PHE A 608 26.91 51.01 6.55
N GLN A 609 27.85 51.87 6.95
CA GLN A 609 28.90 51.50 7.91
C GLN A 609 28.29 51.10 9.26
N ASP A 610 27.30 51.84 9.75
CA ASP A 610 26.59 51.53 11.00
C ASP A 610 25.93 50.14 10.90
N TYR A 611 25.10 49.90 9.87
CA TYR A 611 24.44 48.61 9.65
C TYR A 611 25.44 47.44 9.50
N LEU A 612 26.49 47.61 8.69
CA LEU A 612 27.48 46.54 8.50
C LEU A 612 28.26 46.25 9.79
N SER A 613 28.43 47.25 10.66
CA SER A 613 29.09 47.06 11.96
C SER A 613 28.18 46.38 12.99
N ASP A 614 26.89 46.74 13.01
CA ASP A 614 25.91 46.17 13.95
C ASP A 614 25.69 44.68 13.68
N TYR A 615 25.70 44.27 12.42
CA TYR A 615 25.48 42.88 12.01
C TYR A 615 26.75 42.05 11.79
N GLU A 616 27.96 42.64 11.92
CA GLU A 616 29.23 41.95 11.62
C GLU A 616 29.44 40.68 12.44
N SER A 617 29.04 40.70 13.71
CA SER A 617 29.24 39.58 14.64
C SER A 617 28.18 38.49 14.54
N VAL A 618 27.03 38.80 13.93
CA VAL A 618 25.84 37.93 13.92
C VAL A 618 25.47 37.40 12.53
N LEU A 619 26.12 37.91 11.47
CA LEU A 619 25.91 37.51 10.08
C LEU A 619 27.01 36.54 9.62
N HIS A 620 26.60 35.49 8.91
CA HIS A 620 27.54 34.56 8.31
C HIS A 620 28.49 35.25 7.29
N PRO A 621 29.82 34.98 7.30
CA PRO A 621 30.79 35.66 6.44
C PRO A 621 30.47 35.64 4.94
N SER A 622 29.94 34.53 4.41
CA SER A 622 29.55 34.44 3.00
C SER A 622 28.34 35.33 2.64
N LEU A 623 27.46 35.63 3.60
CA LEU A 623 26.34 36.54 3.38
C LEU A 623 26.76 38.00 3.51
N ARG A 624 27.87 38.28 4.20
CA ARG A 624 28.43 39.64 4.31
C ARG A 624 28.81 40.21 2.95
N ASP A 625 29.50 39.42 2.13
CA ASP A 625 29.90 39.87 0.79
C ASP A 625 28.68 40.11 -0.10
N ILE A 626 27.67 39.23 -0.01
CA ILE A 626 26.38 39.37 -0.70
C ILE A 626 25.63 40.62 -0.23
N LEU A 627 25.62 40.91 1.08
CA LEU A 627 24.99 42.11 1.63
C LEU A 627 25.65 43.38 1.10
N VAL A 628 26.98 43.43 1.06
CA VAL A 628 27.71 44.59 0.51
C VAL A 628 27.39 44.78 -0.98
N GLU A 629 27.32 43.70 -1.75
CA GLU A 629 26.95 43.73 -3.16
C GLU A 629 25.50 44.21 -3.36
N GLU A 630 24.54 43.69 -2.60
CA GLU A 630 23.14 44.09 -2.66
C GLU A 630 22.94 45.55 -2.24
N LEU A 631 23.63 46.04 -1.20
CA LEU A 631 23.60 47.46 -0.82
C LEU A 631 24.13 48.37 -1.94
N ALA A 632 25.17 47.94 -2.65
CA ALA A 632 25.73 48.67 -3.78
C ALA A 632 24.80 48.67 -5.01
N ASP A 633 24.18 47.52 -5.30
CA ASP A 633 23.22 47.37 -6.39
C ASP A 633 21.95 48.21 -6.13
N GLU A 634 21.37 48.12 -4.94
CA GLU A 634 20.20 48.92 -4.55
C GLU A 634 20.52 50.43 -4.57
N LEU A 635 21.72 50.83 -4.11
CA LEU A 635 22.15 52.24 -4.19
C LEU A 635 22.17 52.72 -5.63
N LEU A 636 22.76 51.93 -6.54
CA LEU A 636 22.86 52.28 -7.94
C LEU A 636 21.48 52.36 -8.60
N VAL A 637 20.60 51.39 -8.34
CA VAL A 637 19.23 51.35 -8.88
C VAL A 637 18.43 52.56 -8.40
N HIS A 638 18.46 52.88 -7.11
CA HIS A 638 17.76 54.04 -6.56
C HIS A 638 18.35 55.36 -7.04
N TYR A 639 19.67 55.45 -7.17
CA TYR A 639 20.36 56.64 -7.70
C TYR A 639 19.96 56.90 -9.15
N LEU A 640 19.97 55.88 -10.02
CA LEU A 640 19.54 55.99 -11.42
C LEU A 640 18.04 56.30 -11.53
N SER A 641 17.22 55.78 -10.61
CA SER A 641 15.77 56.01 -10.58
C SER A 641 15.39 57.41 -10.11
N ALA A 642 16.27 58.09 -9.37
CA ALA A 642 16.03 59.43 -8.84
C ALA A 642 15.79 60.50 -9.92
N VAL A 643 16.07 60.23 -11.21
CA VAL A 643 15.70 61.13 -12.32
C VAL A 643 14.20 61.38 -12.41
N ARG A 644 13.38 60.54 -11.77
CA ARG A 644 11.93 60.67 -11.66
C ARG A 644 11.47 61.48 -10.46
N ASN A 645 12.38 61.95 -9.61
CA ASN A 645 12.04 62.75 -8.44
C ASN A 645 11.33 64.05 -8.83
N ARG A 646 10.41 64.49 -7.97
CA ARG A 646 9.68 65.75 -8.18
C ARG A 646 10.64 66.92 -8.02
N GLY A 647 11.01 67.53 -9.14
CA GLY A 647 11.95 68.65 -9.17
C GLY A 647 13.35 68.28 -9.67
N ALA A 648 13.56 67.02 -10.08
CA ALA A 648 14.78 66.60 -10.76
C ALA A 648 14.95 67.38 -12.08
N ARG A 649 15.98 68.22 -12.16
CA ARG A 649 16.37 68.91 -13.40
C ARG A 649 17.87 69.12 -13.47
N PHE A 650 18.45 68.74 -14.60
CA PHE A 650 19.83 69.01 -14.95
C PHE A 650 19.90 70.24 -15.86
N ARG A 651 20.58 71.29 -15.41
CA ARG A 651 20.85 72.46 -16.24
C ARG A 651 22.27 72.39 -16.76
N ARG A 652 22.49 72.68 -18.04
CA ARG A 652 23.85 72.66 -18.63
C ARG A 652 24.82 73.66 -17.99
N ALA A 653 24.30 74.68 -17.31
CA ALA A 653 25.10 75.64 -16.55
C ALA A 653 25.55 75.13 -15.17
N ASP A 654 24.88 74.10 -14.63
CA ASP A 654 25.18 73.53 -13.32
C ASP A 654 26.25 72.43 -13.46
N PRO A 655 27.16 72.26 -12.48
CA PRO A 655 28.25 71.27 -12.56
C PRO A 655 27.78 69.85 -12.20
N PHE A 656 26.71 69.36 -12.81
CA PHE A 656 26.13 68.06 -12.48
C PHE A 656 27.05 66.88 -12.79
N THR A 657 27.85 66.94 -13.86
CA THR A 657 28.81 65.88 -14.21
C THR A 657 29.88 65.70 -13.13
N GLU A 658 30.45 66.80 -12.65
CA GLU A 658 31.41 66.77 -11.54
C GLU A 658 30.77 66.29 -10.25
N LYS A 659 29.50 66.66 -10.00
CA LYS A 659 28.78 66.19 -8.81
C LYS A 659 28.46 64.70 -8.84
N ILE A 660 28.03 64.16 -9.99
CA ILE A 660 27.83 62.70 -10.18
C ILE A 660 29.15 61.97 -9.98
N LYS A 661 30.26 62.52 -10.49
CA LYS A 661 31.59 61.93 -10.32
C LYS A 661 32.03 61.93 -8.85
N ASP A 662 31.83 63.03 -8.12
CA ASP A 662 32.07 63.15 -6.67
C ASP A 662 31.26 62.11 -5.88
N ASP A 663 29.98 61.95 -6.22
CA ASP A 663 29.09 60.94 -5.63
C ASP A 663 29.59 59.50 -5.87
N VAL A 664 29.95 59.16 -7.12
CA VAL A 664 30.48 57.82 -7.47
C VAL A 664 31.81 57.55 -6.79
N VAL A 665 32.71 58.52 -6.73
CA VAL A 665 34.00 58.38 -6.03
C VAL A 665 33.77 58.14 -4.54
N THR A 666 32.86 58.90 -3.92
CA THR A 666 32.51 58.72 -2.49
C THR A 666 31.99 57.31 -2.21
N ALA A 667 31.11 56.78 -3.07
CA ALA A 667 30.61 55.41 -2.93
C ALA A 667 31.74 54.37 -3.13
N PHE A 668 32.61 54.56 -4.12
CA PHE A 668 33.73 53.65 -4.38
C PHE A 668 34.78 53.64 -3.28
N GLU A 669 35.08 54.78 -2.65
CA GLU A 669 36.00 54.85 -1.51
C GLU A 669 35.53 53.97 -0.34
N PHE A 670 34.22 53.86 -0.13
CA PHE A 670 33.64 52.95 0.85
C PHE A 670 33.73 51.48 0.41
N PHE A 671 33.21 51.16 -0.78
CA PHE A 671 33.15 49.78 -1.25
C PHE A 671 34.54 49.15 -1.50
N GLN A 672 35.58 49.96 -1.74
CA GLN A 672 36.95 49.49 -1.93
C GLN A 672 37.51 48.71 -0.72
N ALA A 673 36.93 48.88 0.47
CA ALA A 673 37.32 48.12 1.66
C ALA A 673 36.90 46.64 1.62
N TYR A 674 36.02 46.24 0.69
CA TYR A 674 35.41 44.91 0.65
C TYR A 674 35.85 44.07 -0.57
N PRO A 675 35.87 42.73 -0.47
CA PRO A 675 36.29 41.85 -1.57
C PRO A 675 35.46 41.99 -2.86
N SER A 676 34.16 42.26 -2.73
CA SER A 676 33.20 42.40 -3.84
C SER A 676 33.36 43.68 -4.68
N PHE A 677 34.33 44.55 -4.36
CA PHE A 677 34.51 45.83 -5.05
C PHE A 677 34.71 45.71 -6.56
N ALA A 678 35.41 44.67 -7.03
CA ALA A 678 35.69 44.49 -8.45
C ALA A 678 34.39 44.33 -9.27
N ASP A 679 33.46 43.53 -8.75
CA ASP A 679 32.18 43.23 -9.38
C ASP A 679 31.24 44.43 -9.28
N ILE A 680 31.19 45.09 -8.11
CA ILE A 680 30.45 46.34 -7.90
C ILE A 680 30.90 47.40 -8.91
N LYS A 681 32.22 47.61 -9.05
CA LYS A 681 32.78 48.59 -9.99
C LYS A 681 32.42 48.28 -11.44
N GLN A 682 32.32 46.99 -11.81
CA GLN A 682 31.92 46.59 -13.14
C GLN A 682 30.45 46.93 -13.41
N LYS A 683 29.54 46.64 -12.48
CA LYS A 683 28.11 47.00 -12.59
C LYS A 683 27.88 48.51 -12.64
N TRP A 684 28.64 49.28 -11.85
CA TRP A 684 28.55 50.74 -11.79
C TRP A 684 29.07 51.47 -13.04
N ARG A 685 29.68 50.78 -14.02
CA ARG A 685 30.06 51.38 -15.31
C ARG A 685 28.87 51.93 -16.09
N VAL A 686 27.66 51.50 -15.77
CA VAL A 686 26.42 52.03 -16.33
C VAL A 686 26.27 53.54 -16.12
N MET A 687 26.89 54.10 -15.07
CA MET A 687 26.92 55.53 -14.78
C MET A 687 27.56 56.36 -15.89
N ASP A 688 28.54 55.81 -16.63
CA ASP A 688 29.14 56.48 -17.78
C ASP A 688 28.12 56.70 -18.91
N GLY A 689 27.29 55.69 -19.17
CA GLY A 689 26.18 55.80 -20.12
C GLY A 689 25.11 56.80 -19.67
N PHE A 690 24.78 56.82 -18.37
CA PHE A 690 23.87 57.81 -17.79
C PHE A 690 24.39 59.25 -17.95
N VAL A 691 25.66 59.51 -17.63
CA VAL A 691 26.29 60.82 -17.80
C VAL A 691 26.33 61.23 -19.27
N LYS A 692 26.71 60.32 -20.17
CA LYS A 692 26.72 60.58 -21.62
C LYS A 692 25.34 60.98 -22.15
N LEU A 693 24.25 60.37 -21.67
CA LEU A 693 22.88 60.74 -22.06
C LEU A 693 22.49 62.16 -21.60
N LEU A 694 23.01 62.60 -20.46
CA LEU A 694 22.78 63.96 -19.94
C LEU A 694 23.62 65.01 -20.68
N GLU A 695 24.90 64.72 -20.94
CA GLU A 695 25.85 65.65 -21.56
C GLU A 695 25.65 65.79 -23.07
N ALA A 696 25.24 64.72 -23.77
CA ALA A 696 25.16 64.67 -25.22
C ALA A 696 24.33 65.82 -25.82
N ASP A 697 24.88 66.49 -26.83
CA ASP A 697 24.18 67.48 -27.63
C ASP A 697 22.95 66.91 -28.33
N LYS A 698 21.96 67.76 -28.61
CA LYS A 698 20.64 67.35 -29.12
C LYS A 698 20.70 66.43 -30.34
N THR A 699 21.69 66.62 -31.21
CA THR A 699 21.87 65.84 -32.44
C THR A 699 22.54 64.48 -32.21
N GLN A 700 23.23 64.28 -31.08
CA GLN A 700 23.99 63.08 -30.75
C GLN A 700 23.27 62.15 -29.77
N VAL A 701 22.21 62.60 -29.09
CA VAL A 701 21.44 61.81 -28.11
C VAL A 701 20.98 60.46 -28.68
N VAL A 702 20.58 60.43 -29.95
CA VAL A 702 20.11 59.21 -30.63
C VAL A 702 21.24 58.18 -30.78
N HIS A 703 22.46 58.62 -31.09
CA HIS A 703 23.63 57.75 -31.18
C HIS A 703 24.02 57.23 -29.80
N VAL A 704 24.09 58.11 -28.79
CA VAL A 704 24.43 57.72 -27.42
C VAL A 704 23.42 56.71 -26.86
N TYR A 705 22.13 56.88 -27.16
CA TYR A 705 21.13 55.89 -26.80
C TYR A 705 21.37 54.53 -27.48
N ALA A 706 21.68 54.53 -28.79
CA ALA A 706 21.95 53.29 -29.51
C ALA A 706 23.17 52.55 -28.92
N ASP A 707 24.28 53.27 -28.70
CA ASP A 707 25.48 52.70 -28.07
C ASP A 707 25.18 52.16 -26.66
N PHE A 708 24.40 52.89 -25.87
CA PHE A 708 24.02 52.47 -24.53
C PHE A 708 23.14 51.21 -24.55
N LYS A 709 22.22 51.11 -25.52
CA LYS A 709 21.34 49.95 -25.71
C LYS A 709 22.10 48.72 -26.20
N GLU A 710 23.17 48.89 -26.98
CA GLU A 710 24.05 47.79 -27.40
C GLU A 710 24.83 47.20 -26.21
N HIS A 711 25.30 48.04 -25.28
CA HIS A 711 26.04 47.57 -24.10
C HIS A 711 25.12 47.06 -22.97
N TYR A 712 23.90 47.62 -22.86
CA TYR A 712 22.91 47.26 -21.85
C TYR A 712 21.57 46.98 -22.55
N TRP A 713 21.43 45.75 -23.02
CA TRP A 713 20.29 45.32 -23.86
C TRP A 713 18.94 45.40 -23.15
N ASP A 714 18.92 45.36 -21.83
CA ASP A 714 17.76 45.38 -20.93
C ASP A 714 17.33 46.80 -20.52
N VAL A 715 18.03 47.85 -20.96
CA VAL A 715 17.65 49.25 -20.70
C VAL A 715 16.22 49.54 -21.14
N GLN A 716 15.41 50.01 -20.18
CA GLN A 716 14.03 50.37 -20.43
C GLN A 716 13.91 51.77 -21.05
N ILE A 717 13.14 51.87 -22.15
CA ILE A 717 12.89 53.16 -22.81
C ILE A 717 12.16 54.15 -21.89
N GLY A 718 11.36 53.65 -20.93
CA GLY A 718 10.68 54.48 -19.94
C GLY A 718 11.64 55.19 -18.99
N TRP A 719 12.76 54.54 -18.63
CA TRP A 719 13.83 55.19 -17.87
C TRP A 719 14.56 56.23 -18.72
N VAL A 720 14.95 55.90 -19.96
CA VAL A 720 15.60 56.87 -20.87
C VAL A 720 14.72 58.09 -21.13
N GLU A 721 13.41 57.90 -21.27
CA GLU A 721 12.45 59.00 -21.37
C GLU A 721 12.49 59.92 -20.15
N ALA A 722 12.56 59.35 -18.94
CA ALA A 722 12.67 60.14 -17.71
C ALA A 722 14.00 60.93 -17.65
N VAL A 723 15.11 60.30 -18.03
CA VAL A 723 16.42 60.96 -18.14
C VAL A 723 16.35 62.15 -19.08
N LEU A 724 15.81 61.99 -20.30
CA LEU A 724 15.72 63.10 -21.26
C LEU A 724 14.81 64.22 -20.77
N ARG A 725 13.69 63.89 -20.12
CA ARG A 725 12.75 64.88 -19.55
C ARG A 725 13.35 65.70 -18.41
N SER A 726 14.35 65.16 -17.72
CA SER A 726 15.05 65.86 -16.64
C SER A 726 16.04 66.91 -17.15
N ARG A 727 16.37 66.93 -18.45
CA ARG A 727 17.25 67.96 -19.06
C ARG A 727 16.53 69.31 -19.19
N ASP A 728 17.26 70.40 -19.02
CA ASP A 728 16.76 71.76 -19.23
C ASP A 728 16.46 72.08 -20.70
N ASP A 729 17.20 71.49 -21.63
CA ASP A 729 17.11 71.65 -23.08
C ASP A 729 16.15 70.67 -23.76
N PHE A 730 15.33 69.96 -22.99
CA PHE A 730 14.42 68.92 -23.47
C PHE A 730 13.39 69.43 -24.50
N GLU A 731 13.27 68.71 -25.62
CA GLU A 731 12.24 68.91 -26.64
C GLU A 731 11.54 67.60 -26.97
N ARG A 732 10.24 67.67 -27.30
CA ARG A 732 9.45 66.49 -27.70
C ARG A 732 10.01 65.80 -28.95
N SER A 733 10.63 66.57 -29.86
CA SER A 733 11.29 66.08 -31.08
C SER A 733 12.43 65.11 -30.77
N MET A 734 13.27 65.42 -29.77
CA MET A 734 14.37 64.57 -29.30
C MET A 734 13.87 63.20 -28.84
N LEU A 735 12.84 63.19 -27.99
CA LEU A 735 12.25 61.94 -27.49
C LEU A 735 11.66 61.09 -28.63
N ASN A 736 11.00 61.71 -29.60
CA ASN A 736 10.43 60.99 -30.75
C ASN A 736 11.52 60.35 -31.63
N GLN A 737 12.66 61.03 -31.82
CA GLN A 737 13.79 60.47 -32.56
C GLN A 737 14.41 59.28 -31.83
N VAL A 738 14.58 59.37 -30.51
CA VAL A 738 15.07 58.26 -29.68
C VAL A 738 14.09 57.08 -29.70
N LYS A 739 12.77 57.32 -29.61
CA LYS A 739 11.74 56.27 -29.72
C LYS A 739 11.72 55.61 -31.11
N SER A 740 11.89 56.39 -32.18
CA SER A 740 12.02 55.84 -33.54
C SER A 740 13.25 54.94 -33.65
N LYS A 741 14.39 55.39 -33.13
CA LYS A 741 15.62 54.60 -33.13
C LYS A 741 15.49 53.35 -32.26
N ALA A 742 14.84 53.44 -31.10
CA ALA A 742 14.55 52.30 -30.23
C ALA A 742 13.70 51.23 -30.91
N ALA A 743 12.82 51.60 -31.84
CA ALA A 743 12.03 50.65 -32.63
C ALA A 743 12.86 49.97 -33.75
N GLU A 744 13.97 50.56 -34.16
CA GLU A 744 14.85 50.05 -35.21
C GLU A 744 16.04 49.23 -34.65
N VAL A 745 16.49 49.54 -33.44
CA VAL A 745 17.65 48.90 -32.82
C VAL A 745 17.25 47.54 -32.24
N TYR A 746 17.72 46.48 -32.89
CA TYR A 746 17.65 45.11 -32.38
C TYR A 746 19.00 44.74 -31.75
N VAL A 747 18.99 44.35 -30.48
CA VAL A 747 20.17 43.88 -29.73
C VAL A 747 19.90 42.44 -29.29
N GLU A 748 20.88 41.56 -29.47
CA GLU A 748 20.84 40.18 -28.99
C GLU A 748 20.74 40.19 -27.46
N ARG A 749 19.83 39.39 -26.91
CA ARG A 749 19.63 39.34 -25.45
C ARG A 749 20.80 38.58 -24.83
N GLY A 750 21.57 39.27 -23.98
CA GLY A 750 22.62 38.66 -23.16
C GLY A 750 22.12 38.37 -21.74
N ASP A 751 23.06 38.18 -20.82
CA ASP A 751 22.75 38.08 -19.39
C ASP A 751 22.08 39.37 -18.88
N ASP A 752 21.20 39.25 -17.89
CA ASP A 752 20.53 40.40 -17.27
C ASP A 752 21.56 41.34 -16.64
N THR A 753 21.42 42.65 -16.88
CA THR A 753 22.29 43.67 -16.31
C THR A 753 21.57 44.43 -15.19
N ILE A 754 22.28 45.33 -14.51
CA ILE A 754 21.67 46.19 -13.49
C ILE A 754 20.51 47.04 -14.05
N MET A 755 20.50 47.34 -15.35
CA MET A 755 19.45 48.14 -15.98
C MET A 755 18.10 47.42 -16.07
N GLY A 756 18.06 46.09 -15.99
CA GLY A 756 16.82 45.33 -15.85
C GLY A 756 16.09 45.61 -14.53
N LYS A 757 16.85 45.92 -13.46
CA LYS A 757 16.30 46.31 -12.15
C LYS A 757 15.82 47.76 -12.11
N VAL A 758 16.34 48.63 -12.99
CA VAL A 758 15.96 50.06 -13.10
C VAL A 758 14.67 50.20 -13.92
N LYS A 759 13.52 50.20 -13.24
CA LYS A 759 12.19 50.32 -13.86
C LYS A 759 11.74 51.75 -14.04
#